data_AF-A0A126RW17-F1
#
_entry.id   AF-A0A126RW17-F1
#
_cell.length_a   1.000
_cell.length_b   1.000
_cell.length_c   1.000
_cell.angle_alpha   90.00
_cell.angle_beta   90.00
_cell.angle_gamma   90.00
#
_symmetry.space_group_name_H-M   'P 1'
#
loop_
_entity.id
_entity.type
_entity.pdbx_description
1 polymer ?
#
loop_
_entity_poly.entity_id
_entity_poly.type
_entity_poly.pdbx_seq_one_letter_code
_entity_poly.pdbx_strand_id
1 'polypeptide(L)'
;MRKAEHGVHVASRVKTWSMAGLLLGLAFFLISGATAYLNIQALRESDQSIRHTHSVLSALDKLRSTLQDAETGQRGYLLTGAQTYLEPYRSAVAELPRRLDGIARLTGGNPVQQASLEGLRRHIEAKLAELDESIAASRAGDMAAALATVRSDRGKIEMDAIRARLDTMAGEEMRLRQVRIGEMASASRTAVTSSLISALLGAGLTIAVFILVRRNSRARVREEWLQAGQLGLADAMQGDQTVEALGTTILAYLSRYLGFEGGALFKGEGGTFLRVATLGVPPDADMPAAFGLGEGLLGQVAADGDPIVLHDLSDRYLTIGSAFGRDQPRHLVIVPGKVDGKVNAVMELGFFDPVDERILDFLDQASGSMGMALRSARFRTRLQDALEETQRQAGELQAQSEELRVSNEELEEQGRALKETQVRLEQQQVELEQTNSELEQQTQALESQRDQLERSAASLALKARELEQASQYKSDFLANMSHELRTPLNSLLILSKLLGDNPDGSLSAEQVRYARTIESSGNDLLTLINDILDLSKIEAGHVQIQPETVSIQRLAGDIRQQFTPIAEDRGLSFEIVLAQGAPGALETDRLRIEQVLRNLLSNAFKFTERGGVRLAIAPAADGRIAFAVEDSGIGISPDQQQSIFEAFQQADGTINRRYGGTGLGLSISRELARLLGGAIDLESEPGKGSTFTLTVPLVYDPAGVTARSFEETATARPVSPSPAPPQGQTQSSAAQAVPAPHWTIEDDRGSIAADRKLLLVIEDDKAFASIVRDLSREMGFQCIIATTAGEAVDLAGTFRPSAIVLDLGLPDQSGLTVLDRLKHDDETRHIPIHVISAADQSQTALSLGAVGYHVKPIRREELAQVLAGLQAKLSTRMRRVLIVEDDPVQREAVGKLLLSDDVETVAVGTAAECLEQLRRESFDCMVLDLTLPDTSGYTLLETLSQDEDRAFPPVIVYTGHDLSPDDEQRLRRYSSSIIIKGAKSPERLLDEVSLFLHQVVAELPPEQRRMIQKARHRDAMLEGRRILLVEDDIRNVYSLSSVLEPRGALIEIARNGQEAINALEAASAEPGRAIDLVLMDVMMPVMDGLAATRLIRADARWTKLPIVMLTAKAMPDDQQHCLEAGANDYMAKPIDVDKLLSLVRVWMPR
;
A
#
# COMPACT_ATOMS: atom_id res chain seq x y z
N MET A 1 41.51 15.36 -24.50
CA MET A 1 41.13 13.92 -24.53
C MET A 1 41.80 13.06 -23.45
N ARG A 2 43.09 13.19 -23.11
CA ARG A 2 43.74 12.35 -22.05
C ARG A 2 43.25 12.52 -20.59
N LYS A 3 42.57 13.63 -20.23
CA LYS A 3 42.01 13.85 -18.87
C LYS A 3 40.60 13.26 -18.68
N ALA A 4 39.83 13.05 -19.75
CA ALA A 4 38.49 12.45 -19.66
C ALA A 4 38.55 10.93 -19.40
N GLU A 5 39.59 10.24 -19.89
CA GLU A 5 39.78 8.80 -19.63
C GLU A 5 40.20 8.50 -18.18
N HIS A 6 40.84 9.44 -17.48
CA HIS A 6 41.26 9.22 -16.09
C HIS A 6 40.10 9.27 -15.08
N GLY A 7 39.08 10.10 -15.31
CA GLY A 7 37.90 10.19 -14.43
C GLY A 7 37.03 8.93 -14.43
N VAL A 8 36.87 8.30 -15.60
CA VAL A 8 36.08 7.06 -15.78
C VAL A 8 36.77 5.85 -15.13
N HIS A 9 38.10 5.81 -15.15
CA HIS A 9 38.88 4.72 -14.53
C HIS A 9 38.93 4.78 -13.00
N VAL A 10 38.81 5.96 -12.39
CA VAL A 10 38.78 6.09 -10.92
C VAL A 10 37.41 5.71 -10.35
N ALA A 11 36.32 6.14 -10.99
CA ALA A 11 34.95 5.79 -10.57
C ALA A 11 34.67 4.27 -10.68
N SER A 12 35.16 3.62 -11.74
CA SER A 12 35.01 2.16 -11.91
C SER A 12 35.82 1.35 -10.90
N ARG A 13 37.00 1.83 -10.50
CA ARG A 13 37.81 1.20 -9.43
C ARG A 13 37.13 1.30 -8.06
N VAL A 14 36.58 2.46 -7.70
CA VAL A 14 35.89 2.63 -6.40
C VAL A 14 34.65 1.72 -6.31
N LYS A 15 33.90 1.57 -7.41
CA LYS A 15 32.74 0.67 -7.46
C LYS A 15 33.12 -0.81 -7.34
N THR A 16 34.22 -1.23 -7.98
CA THR A 16 34.72 -2.61 -7.88
C THR A 16 35.26 -2.96 -6.49
N TRP A 17 35.98 -2.06 -5.84
CA TRP A 17 36.45 -2.28 -4.45
C TRP A 17 35.30 -2.33 -3.44
N SER A 18 34.26 -1.51 -3.65
CA SER A 18 33.05 -1.52 -2.80
C SER A 18 32.29 -2.86 -2.93
N MET A 19 32.15 -3.35 -4.17
CA MET A 19 31.49 -4.63 -4.44
C MET A 19 32.31 -5.82 -3.92
N ALA A 20 33.64 -5.78 -4.04
CA ALA A 20 34.52 -6.79 -3.46
C ALA A 20 34.42 -6.83 -1.93
N GLY A 21 34.35 -5.67 -1.26
CA GLY A 21 34.14 -5.60 0.19
C GLY A 21 32.79 -6.18 0.63
N LEU A 22 31.73 -5.92 -0.13
CA LEU A 22 30.39 -6.46 0.15
C LEU A 22 30.35 -7.98 -0.01
N LEU A 23 30.96 -8.51 -1.09
CA LEU A 23 31.06 -9.95 -1.33
C LEU A 23 31.88 -10.66 -0.25
N LEU A 24 32.97 -10.04 0.20
CA LEU A 24 33.80 -10.59 1.28
C LEU A 24 33.03 -10.64 2.61
N GLY A 25 32.24 -9.60 2.90
CA GLY A 25 31.35 -9.57 4.07
C GLY A 25 30.26 -10.63 3.99
N LEU A 26 29.63 -10.81 2.84
CA LEU A 26 28.62 -11.86 2.63
C LEU A 26 29.22 -13.25 2.80
N ALA A 27 30.39 -13.52 2.21
CA ALA A 27 31.09 -14.78 2.37
C ALA A 27 31.45 -15.06 3.83
N PHE A 28 31.88 -14.04 4.57
CA PHE A 28 32.16 -14.14 6.00
C PHE A 28 30.91 -14.56 6.81
N PHE A 29 29.76 -13.90 6.58
CA PHE A 29 28.52 -14.25 7.27
C PHE A 29 28.01 -15.65 6.91
N LEU A 30 28.14 -16.07 5.65
CA LEU A 30 27.76 -17.43 5.22
C LEU A 30 28.63 -18.50 5.88
N ILE A 31 29.95 -18.31 5.93
CA ILE A 31 30.87 -19.27 6.56
C ILE A 31 30.65 -19.33 8.07
N SER A 32 30.47 -18.17 8.72
CA SER A 32 30.19 -18.09 10.15
C SER A 32 28.85 -18.71 10.51
N GLY A 33 27.81 -18.47 9.71
CA GLY A 33 26.49 -19.08 9.87
C GLY A 33 26.53 -20.61 9.68
N ALA A 34 27.22 -21.11 8.65
CA ALA A 34 27.37 -22.54 8.40
C ALA A 34 28.11 -23.25 9.54
N THR A 35 29.19 -22.67 10.04
CA THR A 35 29.94 -23.22 11.19
C THR A 35 29.11 -23.21 12.47
N ALA A 36 28.36 -22.15 12.74
CA ALA A 36 27.43 -22.11 13.88
C ALA A 36 26.34 -23.19 13.77
N TYR A 37 25.77 -23.38 12.58
CA TYR A 37 24.74 -24.39 12.32
C TYR A 37 25.26 -25.81 12.56
N LEU A 38 26.42 -26.16 12.02
CA LEU A 38 27.04 -27.48 12.21
C LEU A 38 27.33 -27.76 13.69
N ASN A 39 27.83 -26.76 14.43
CA ASN A 39 28.09 -26.89 15.86
C ASN A 39 26.79 -27.11 16.67
N ILE A 40 25.70 -26.41 16.30
CA ILE A 40 24.39 -26.59 16.94
C ILE A 40 23.81 -27.98 16.66
N GLN A 41 23.95 -28.49 15.43
CA GLN A 41 23.52 -29.85 15.09
C GLN A 41 24.26 -30.90 15.94
N ALA A 42 25.60 -30.82 16.01
CA ALA A 42 26.40 -31.74 16.82
C ALA A 42 26.00 -31.73 18.31
N LEU A 43 25.66 -30.54 18.84
CA LEU A 43 25.19 -30.40 20.22
C LEU A 43 23.81 -31.05 20.44
N ARG A 44 22.89 -30.89 19.48
CA ARG A 44 21.54 -31.48 19.53
C ARG A 44 21.58 -33.01 19.45
N GLU A 45 22.39 -33.57 18.55
CA GLU A 45 22.57 -35.03 18.43
C GLU A 45 23.15 -35.65 19.70
N SER A 46 24.11 -34.95 20.32
CA SER A 46 24.68 -35.35 21.61
C SER A 46 23.65 -35.34 22.74
N ASP A 47 22.79 -34.30 22.82
CA ASP A 47 21.72 -34.22 23.82
C ASP A 47 20.68 -35.34 23.67
N GLN A 48 20.24 -35.62 22.44
CA GLN A 48 19.32 -36.73 22.14
C GLN A 48 19.90 -38.08 22.57
N SER A 49 21.19 -38.30 22.30
CA SER A 49 21.88 -39.54 22.68
C SER A 49 22.03 -39.72 24.19
N ILE A 50 22.13 -38.62 24.96
CA ILE A 50 22.15 -38.65 26.43
C ILE A 50 20.75 -39.00 26.98
N ARG A 51 19.68 -38.43 26.43
CA ARG A 51 18.28 -38.78 26.81
C ARG A 51 17.95 -40.24 26.49
N HIS A 52 18.48 -40.75 25.38
CA HIS A 52 18.35 -42.16 25.02
C HIS A 52 18.97 -43.08 26.09
N THR A 53 20.20 -42.79 26.54
CA THR A 53 20.83 -43.56 27.64
C THR A 53 19.99 -43.54 28.91
N HIS A 54 19.41 -42.39 29.28
CA HIS A 54 18.53 -42.32 30.46
C HIS A 54 17.29 -43.21 30.31
N SER A 55 16.72 -43.27 29.10
CA SER A 55 15.55 -44.11 28.80
C SER A 55 15.87 -45.61 28.90
N VAL A 56 17.04 -46.03 28.41
CA VAL A 56 17.51 -47.43 28.51
C VAL A 56 17.74 -47.80 29.98
N LEU A 57 18.47 -46.98 30.75
CA LEU A 57 18.74 -47.24 32.17
C LEU A 57 17.44 -47.33 32.99
N SER A 58 16.48 -46.41 32.76
CA SER A 58 15.18 -46.46 33.43
C SER A 58 14.38 -47.71 33.06
N ALA A 59 14.46 -48.18 31.82
CA ALA A 59 13.80 -49.41 31.38
C ALA A 59 14.41 -50.66 32.05
N LEU A 60 15.74 -50.71 32.18
CA LEU A 60 16.44 -51.79 32.89
C LEU A 60 16.08 -51.83 34.38
N ASP A 61 16.04 -50.67 35.05
CA ASP A 61 15.63 -50.57 36.46
C ASP A 61 14.18 -50.99 36.70
N LYS A 62 13.26 -50.57 35.80
CA LYS A 62 11.86 -51.00 35.86
C LYS A 62 11.72 -52.51 35.67
N LEU A 63 12.47 -53.10 34.73
CA LEU A 63 12.48 -54.55 34.54
C LEU A 63 12.96 -55.29 35.79
N ARG A 64 14.02 -54.78 36.42
CA ARG A 64 14.53 -55.30 37.70
C ARG A 64 13.47 -55.26 38.81
N SER A 65 12.79 -54.12 38.97
CA SER A 65 11.72 -53.95 39.97
C SER A 65 10.58 -54.93 39.74
N THR A 66 10.10 -55.06 38.50
CA THR A 66 9.00 -55.98 38.17
C THR A 66 9.33 -57.44 38.48
N LEU A 67 10.58 -57.87 38.27
CA LEU A 67 11.02 -59.21 38.67
C LEU A 67 11.06 -59.39 40.20
N GLN A 68 11.46 -58.35 40.93
CA GLN A 68 11.42 -58.37 42.40
C GLN A 68 9.99 -58.42 42.93
N ASP A 69 9.05 -57.73 42.30
CA ASP A 69 7.62 -57.77 42.65
C ASP A 69 7.04 -59.18 42.43
N ALA A 70 7.43 -59.84 41.34
CA ALA A 70 7.05 -61.22 41.06
C ALA A 70 7.53 -62.18 42.16
N GLU A 71 8.81 -62.08 42.54
CA GLU A 71 9.40 -62.88 43.61
C GLU A 71 8.78 -62.56 44.98
N THR A 72 8.52 -61.28 45.27
CA THR A 72 7.91 -60.84 46.53
C THR A 72 6.48 -61.34 46.66
N GLY A 73 5.68 -61.28 45.58
CA GLY A 73 4.31 -61.81 45.57
C GLY A 73 4.27 -63.33 45.80
N GLN A 74 5.18 -64.08 45.14
CA GLN A 74 5.32 -65.51 45.36
C GLN A 74 5.68 -65.85 46.81
N ARG A 75 6.68 -65.17 47.40
CA ARG A 75 7.09 -65.40 48.79
C ARG A 75 5.98 -65.07 49.78
N GLY A 76 5.25 -63.96 49.56
CA GLY A 76 4.10 -63.58 50.38
C GLY A 76 3.00 -64.63 50.35
N TYR A 77 2.72 -65.18 49.18
CA TYR A 77 1.75 -66.27 49.03
C TYR A 77 2.19 -67.57 49.73
N LEU A 78 3.46 -67.97 49.58
CA LEU A 78 3.97 -69.18 50.24
C LEU A 78 4.00 -69.07 51.76
N LEU A 79 4.20 -67.87 52.32
CA LEU A 79 4.21 -67.65 53.78
C LEU A 79 2.81 -67.60 54.38
N THR A 80 1.83 -67.06 53.66
CA THR A 80 0.50 -66.75 54.21
C THR A 80 -0.61 -67.67 53.71
N GLY A 81 -0.43 -68.31 52.56
CA GLY A 81 -1.47 -69.06 51.84
C GLY A 81 -2.59 -68.20 51.24
N ALA A 82 -2.55 -66.87 51.42
CA ALA A 82 -3.61 -65.97 50.98
C ALA A 82 -3.41 -65.50 49.54
N GLN A 83 -4.41 -65.76 48.68
CA GLN A 83 -4.36 -65.43 47.24
C GLN A 83 -4.08 -63.95 46.94
N THR A 84 -4.44 -63.03 47.84
CA THR A 84 -4.20 -61.59 47.68
C THR A 84 -2.72 -61.26 47.48
N TYR A 85 -1.80 -62.05 48.06
CA TYR A 85 -0.37 -61.83 47.88
C TYR A 85 0.16 -62.21 46.48
N LEU A 86 -0.63 -62.90 45.63
CA LEU A 86 -0.24 -63.20 44.25
C LEU A 86 -0.52 -62.07 43.26
N GLU A 87 -1.16 -60.99 43.68
CA GLU A 87 -1.49 -59.86 42.80
C GLU A 87 -0.24 -59.19 42.18
N PRO A 88 0.85 -58.90 42.93
CA PRO A 88 2.11 -58.43 42.36
C PRO A 88 2.73 -59.40 41.35
N TYR A 89 2.64 -60.72 41.60
CA TYR A 89 3.13 -61.74 40.69
C TYR A 89 2.35 -61.76 39.37
N ARG A 90 1.02 -61.76 39.42
CA ARG A 90 0.16 -61.75 38.23
C ARG A 90 0.40 -60.49 37.39
N SER A 91 0.50 -59.34 38.06
CA SER A 91 0.80 -58.06 37.39
C SER A 91 2.17 -58.08 36.72
N ALA A 92 3.20 -58.59 37.41
CA ALA A 92 4.55 -58.68 36.88
C ALA A 92 4.64 -59.59 35.66
N VAL A 93 4.05 -60.80 35.70
CA VAL A 93 4.02 -61.73 34.56
C VAL A 93 3.36 -61.10 33.33
N ALA A 94 2.29 -60.34 33.50
CA ALA A 94 1.59 -59.67 32.40
C ALA A 94 2.38 -58.48 31.80
N GLU A 95 3.29 -57.87 32.56
CA GLU A 95 4.04 -56.68 32.15
C GLU A 95 5.45 -57.00 31.61
N LEU A 96 6.06 -58.10 32.04
CA LEU A 96 7.42 -58.50 31.66
C LEU A 96 7.68 -58.59 30.15
N PRO A 97 6.80 -59.21 29.32
CA PRO A 97 7.00 -59.25 27.87
C PRO A 97 7.06 -57.86 27.26
N ARG A 98 6.14 -56.97 27.65
CA ARG A 98 6.10 -55.58 27.18
C ARG A 98 7.35 -54.80 27.57
N ARG A 99 7.88 -55.00 28.78
CA ARG A 99 9.13 -54.37 29.23
C ARG A 99 10.35 -54.89 28.46
N LEU A 100 10.42 -56.19 28.19
CA LEU A 100 11.49 -56.80 27.40
C LEU A 100 11.50 -56.32 25.94
N ASP A 101 10.33 -56.18 25.32
CA ASP A 101 10.21 -55.61 23.97
C ASP A 101 10.50 -54.10 23.94
N GLY A 102 10.19 -53.39 25.03
CA GLY A 102 10.60 -52.01 25.23
C GLY A 102 12.12 -51.86 25.23
N ILE A 103 12.82 -52.70 26.01
CA ILE A 103 14.29 -52.72 26.04
C ILE A 103 14.85 -53.14 24.67
N ALA A 104 14.30 -54.17 24.02
CA ALA A 104 14.73 -54.62 22.70
C ALA A 104 14.73 -53.51 21.65
N ARG A 105 13.67 -52.69 21.64
CA ARG A 105 13.55 -51.53 20.73
C ARG A 105 14.55 -50.43 21.08
N LEU A 106 14.71 -50.12 22.36
CA LEU A 106 15.64 -49.08 22.82
C LEU A 106 17.09 -49.49 22.53
N THR A 107 17.45 -50.76 22.68
CA THR A 107 18.83 -51.24 22.50
C THR A 107 19.11 -51.80 21.10
N GLY A 108 18.22 -51.57 20.12
CA GLY A 108 18.29 -52.14 18.76
C GLY A 108 19.60 -51.85 18.02
N GLY A 109 20.20 -50.68 18.27
CA GLY A 109 21.45 -50.25 17.63
C GLY A 109 22.73 -50.75 18.31
N ASN A 110 22.65 -51.47 19.43
CA ASN A 110 23.82 -51.91 20.18
C ASN A 110 23.95 -53.45 20.20
N PRO A 111 24.88 -54.04 19.42
CA PRO A 111 25.02 -55.49 19.31
C PRO A 111 25.41 -56.17 20.63
N VAL A 112 26.16 -55.50 21.51
CA VAL A 112 26.55 -56.03 22.83
C VAL A 112 25.33 -56.17 23.75
N GLN A 113 24.42 -55.20 23.68
CA GLN A 113 23.19 -55.20 24.48
C GLN A 113 22.15 -56.19 23.92
N GLN A 114 22.04 -56.35 22.60
CA GLN A 114 21.17 -57.37 22.00
C GLN A 114 21.59 -58.79 22.42
N ALA A 115 22.89 -59.10 22.37
CA ALA A 115 23.40 -60.40 22.84
C ALA A 115 23.13 -60.63 24.34
N SER A 116 23.20 -59.57 25.15
CA SER A 116 22.88 -59.64 26.59
C SER A 116 21.39 -59.81 26.85
N LEU A 117 20.53 -59.22 26.01
CA LEU A 117 19.07 -59.30 26.11
C LEU A 117 18.55 -60.72 25.81
N GLU A 118 19.13 -61.43 24.85
CA GLU A 118 18.80 -62.84 24.58
C GLU A 118 19.12 -63.74 25.79
N GLY A 119 20.26 -63.51 26.43
CA GLY A 119 20.61 -64.19 27.69
C GLY A 119 19.64 -63.85 28.82
N LEU A 120 19.26 -62.58 28.94
CA LEU A 120 18.34 -62.09 29.94
C LEU A 120 16.93 -62.70 29.79
N ARG A 121 16.40 -62.82 28.56
CA ARG A 121 15.11 -63.47 28.28
C ARG A 121 15.08 -64.91 28.79
N ARG A 122 16.12 -65.70 28.50
CA ARG A 122 16.22 -67.09 28.95
C ARG A 122 16.22 -67.23 30.48
N HIS A 123 16.98 -66.40 31.18
CA HIS A 123 17.00 -66.43 32.65
C HIS A 123 15.67 -65.96 33.27
N ILE A 124 14.99 -64.99 32.67
CA ILE A 124 13.66 -64.54 33.12
C ILE A 124 12.62 -65.65 32.95
N GLU A 125 12.60 -66.33 31.79
CA GLU A 125 11.70 -67.48 31.55
C GLU A 125 11.96 -68.60 32.56
N ALA A 126 13.22 -68.95 32.80
CA ALA A 126 13.60 -69.95 33.79
C ALA A 126 13.16 -69.55 35.22
N LYS A 127 13.28 -68.26 35.57
CA LYS A 127 12.83 -67.72 36.86
C LYS A 127 11.30 -67.78 36.99
N LEU A 128 10.55 -67.38 35.96
CA LEU A 128 9.09 -67.43 35.99
C LEU A 128 8.56 -68.87 36.10
N ALA A 129 9.20 -69.82 35.44
CA ALA A 129 8.86 -71.23 35.53
C ALA A 129 9.05 -71.78 36.96
N GLU A 130 10.14 -71.40 37.63
CA GLU A 130 10.38 -71.76 39.04
C GLU A 130 9.33 -71.16 39.99
N LEU A 131 8.97 -69.88 39.77
CA LEU A 131 7.92 -69.23 40.55
C LEU A 131 6.55 -69.89 40.34
N ASP A 132 6.18 -70.23 39.09
CA ASP A 132 4.91 -70.91 38.79
C ASP A 132 4.85 -72.32 39.39
N GLU A 133 5.94 -73.09 39.29
CA GLU A 133 6.07 -74.44 39.87
C GLU A 133 5.83 -74.44 41.39
N SER A 134 6.44 -73.50 42.10
CA SER A 134 6.27 -73.36 43.55
C SER A 134 4.87 -72.87 43.96
N ILE A 135 4.26 -71.96 43.19
CA ILE A 135 2.88 -71.50 43.42
C ILE A 135 1.87 -72.63 43.15
N ALA A 136 2.08 -73.42 42.08
CA ALA A 136 1.22 -74.54 41.72
C ALA A 136 1.26 -75.66 42.77
N ALA A 137 2.46 -76.03 43.26
CA ALA A 137 2.62 -77.00 44.34
C ALA A 137 1.91 -76.56 45.63
N SER A 138 2.03 -75.27 45.99
CA SER A 138 1.32 -74.69 47.14
C SER A 138 -0.20 -74.70 46.96
N ARG A 139 -0.73 -74.43 45.75
CA ARG A 139 -2.18 -74.53 45.44
C ARG A 139 -2.72 -75.95 45.52
N ALA A 140 -1.91 -76.95 45.21
CA ALA A 140 -2.27 -78.37 45.32
C ALA A 140 -2.30 -78.89 46.77
N GLY A 141 -1.96 -78.04 47.75
CA GLY A 141 -1.90 -78.41 49.17
C GLY A 141 -0.58 -79.04 49.59
N ASP A 142 0.41 -79.15 48.70
CA ASP A 142 1.72 -79.72 48.98
C ASP A 142 2.76 -78.63 49.28
N MET A 143 2.70 -78.10 50.51
CA MET A 143 3.67 -77.09 50.95
C MET A 143 5.09 -77.64 51.11
N ALA A 144 5.25 -78.95 51.31
CA ALA A 144 6.57 -79.56 51.40
C ALA A 144 7.29 -79.51 50.04
N ALA A 145 6.57 -79.82 48.95
CA ALA A 145 7.08 -79.68 47.59
C ALA A 145 7.37 -78.20 47.22
N ALA A 146 6.46 -77.27 47.54
CA ALA A 146 6.67 -75.85 47.27
C ALA A 146 7.92 -75.28 47.97
N LEU A 147 8.14 -75.66 49.24
CA LEU A 147 9.34 -75.27 49.99
C LEU A 147 10.61 -75.96 49.49
N ALA A 148 10.52 -77.20 48.98
CA ALA A 148 11.66 -77.89 48.38
C ALA A 148 12.14 -77.18 47.11
N THR A 149 11.22 -76.70 46.26
CA THR A 149 11.55 -75.90 45.07
C THR A 149 12.28 -74.61 45.45
N VAL A 150 11.81 -73.88 46.46
CA VAL A 150 12.49 -72.64 46.93
C VAL A 150 13.85 -72.95 47.58
N ARG A 151 13.98 -74.06 48.31
CA ARG A 151 15.24 -74.50 48.94
C ARG A 151 16.26 -75.07 47.95
N SER A 152 15.89 -75.28 46.69
CA SER A 152 16.80 -75.79 45.66
C SER A 152 17.85 -74.78 45.18
N ASP A 153 17.78 -73.52 45.65
CA ASP A 153 18.59 -72.37 45.21
C ASP A 153 18.46 -72.02 43.71
N ARG A 154 17.70 -72.79 42.91
CA ARG A 154 17.49 -72.53 41.47
C ARG A 154 16.97 -71.11 41.22
N GLY A 155 15.97 -70.69 41.99
CA GLY A 155 15.41 -69.34 41.89
C GLY A 155 16.40 -68.22 42.23
N LYS A 156 17.39 -68.48 43.10
CA LYS A 156 18.44 -67.53 43.45
C LYS A 156 19.49 -67.44 42.33
N ILE A 157 19.91 -68.59 41.79
CA ILE A 157 20.86 -68.68 40.68
C ILE A 157 20.34 -67.90 39.46
N GLU A 158 19.08 -68.11 39.08
CA GLU A 158 18.49 -67.37 37.95
C GLU A 158 18.39 -65.86 38.24
N MET A 159 18.00 -65.46 39.46
CA MET A 159 17.90 -64.03 39.80
C MET A 159 19.26 -63.33 39.83
N ASP A 160 20.31 -64.00 40.31
CA ASP A 160 21.67 -63.48 40.30
C ASP A 160 22.22 -63.38 38.87
N ALA A 161 21.88 -64.34 37.99
CA ALA A 161 22.20 -64.27 36.56
C ALA A 161 21.48 -63.12 35.85
N ILE A 162 20.19 -62.88 36.18
CA ILE A 162 19.43 -61.73 35.67
C ILE A 162 20.09 -60.41 36.12
N ARG A 163 20.42 -60.26 37.40
CA ARG A 163 21.10 -59.05 37.92
C ARG A 163 22.41 -58.81 37.21
N ALA A 164 23.25 -59.83 37.05
CA ALA A 164 24.53 -59.71 36.36
C ALA A 164 24.38 -59.26 34.89
N ARG A 165 23.34 -59.73 34.19
CA ARG A 165 23.03 -59.30 32.82
C ARG A 165 22.52 -57.86 32.75
N LEU A 166 21.62 -57.48 33.65
CA LEU A 166 21.14 -56.10 33.76
C LEU A 166 22.28 -55.13 34.07
N ASP A 167 23.17 -55.49 34.99
CA ASP A 167 24.35 -54.70 35.34
C ASP A 167 25.33 -54.57 34.16
N THR A 168 25.50 -55.62 33.36
CA THR A 168 26.30 -55.59 32.13
C THR A 168 25.73 -54.60 31.12
N MET A 169 24.41 -54.64 30.89
CA MET A 169 23.73 -53.72 29.97
C MET A 169 23.79 -52.27 30.46
N ALA A 170 23.57 -52.05 31.76
CA ALA A 170 23.68 -50.73 32.39
C ALA A 170 25.11 -50.17 32.33
N GLY A 171 26.12 -51.02 32.56
CA GLY A 171 27.53 -50.67 32.45
C GLY A 171 27.92 -50.22 31.04
N GLU A 172 27.43 -50.90 30.00
CA GLU A 172 27.69 -50.52 28.61
C GLU A 172 27.03 -49.19 28.24
N GLU A 173 25.79 -48.93 28.68
CA GLU A 173 25.16 -47.62 28.51
C GLU A 173 25.93 -46.49 29.22
N MET A 174 26.39 -46.74 30.45
CA MET A 174 27.17 -45.76 31.20
C MET A 174 28.51 -45.44 30.52
N ARG A 175 29.15 -46.45 29.93
CA ARG A 175 30.37 -46.29 29.12
C ARG A 175 30.12 -45.43 27.87
N LEU A 176 29.07 -45.74 27.11
CA LEU A 176 28.68 -44.97 25.92
C LEU A 176 28.34 -43.52 26.27
N ARG A 177 27.64 -43.29 27.39
CA ARG A 177 27.37 -41.94 27.91
C ARG A 177 28.64 -41.16 28.20
N GLN A 178 29.65 -41.80 28.80
CA GLN A 178 30.91 -41.12 29.12
C GLN A 178 31.67 -40.67 27.87
N VAL A 179 31.67 -41.50 26.81
CA VAL A 179 32.25 -41.15 25.51
C VAL A 179 31.52 -39.94 24.90
N ARG A 180 30.18 -39.99 24.85
CA ARG A 180 29.34 -38.92 24.29
C ARG A 180 29.48 -37.60 25.03
N ILE A 181 29.62 -37.62 26.36
CA ILE A 181 29.88 -36.40 27.16
C ILE A 181 31.23 -35.77 26.77
N GLY A 182 32.25 -36.59 26.50
CA GLY A 182 33.55 -36.12 26.02
C GLY A 182 33.47 -35.46 24.64
N GLU A 183 32.72 -36.07 23.71
CA GLU A 183 32.45 -35.53 22.37
C GLU A 183 31.64 -34.22 22.45
N MET A 184 30.63 -34.16 23.33
CA MET A 184 29.86 -32.94 23.55
C MET A 184 30.71 -31.80 24.12
N ALA A 185 31.64 -32.11 25.03
CA ALA A 185 32.56 -31.12 25.60
C ALA A 185 33.56 -30.58 24.56
N SER A 186 34.05 -31.43 23.66
CA SER A 186 34.95 -30.99 22.58
C SER A 186 34.21 -30.19 21.50
N ALA A 187 32.98 -30.59 21.13
CA ALA A 187 32.12 -29.85 20.22
C ALA A 187 31.75 -28.47 20.81
N SER A 188 31.37 -28.41 22.08
CA SER A 188 31.09 -27.15 22.79
C SER A 188 32.30 -26.22 22.84
N ARG A 189 33.50 -26.75 23.14
CA ARG A 189 34.73 -25.95 23.13
C ARG A 189 35.03 -25.38 21.74
N THR A 190 34.88 -26.19 20.69
CA THR A 190 35.05 -25.77 19.29
C THR A 190 34.01 -24.72 18.88
N ALA A 191 32.76 -24.86 19.35
CA ALA A 191 31.71 -23.89 19.11
C ALA A 191 32.03 -22.51 19.73
N VAL A 192 32.52 -22.50 20.97
CA VAL A 192 32.90 -21.25 21.65
C VAL A 192 34.10 -20.58 20.96
N THR A 193 35.14 -21.35 20.61
CA THR A 193 36.34 -20.77 19.96
C THR A 193 36.06 -20.26 18.55
N SER A 194 35.31 -21.00 17.74
CA SER A 194 34.91 -20.55 16.39
C SER A 194 33.98 -19.33 16.43
N SER A 195 33.09 -19.25 17.43
CA SER A 195 32.25 -18.07 17.65
C SER A 195 33.07 -16.84 18.03
N LEU A 196 34.07 -16.99 18.90
CA LEU A 196 34.94 -15.89 19.31
C LEU A 196 35.80 -15.36 18.14
N ILE A 197 36.37 -16.26 17.33
CA ILE A 197 37.14 -15.90 16.14
C ILE A 197 36.25 -15.16 15.13
N SER A 198 35.03 -15.66 14.90
CA SER A 198 34.07 -14.98 14.03
C SER A 198 33.73 -13.59 14.57
N ALA A 199 33.47 -13.45 15.87
CA ALA A 199 33.18 -12.13 16.46
C ALA A 199 34.32 -11.12 16.27
N LEU A 200 35.58 -11.55 16.46
CA LEU A 200 36.76 -10.69 16.24
C LEU A 200 36.92 -10.29 14.77
N LEU A 201 36.75 -11.23 13.85
CA LEU A 201 36.82 -10.94 12.41
C LEU A 201 35.68 -10.02 11.96
N GLY A 202 34.46 -10.23 12.48
CA GLY A 202 33.30 -9.38 12.21
C GLY A 202 33.51 -7.94 12.72
N ALA A 203 34.09 -7.78 13.91
CA ALA A 203 34.46 -6.46 14.44
C ALA A 203 35.52 -5.77 13.56
N GLY A 204 36.57 -6.50 13.16
CA GLY A 204 37.60 -5.98 12.27
C GLY A 204 37.05 -5.53 10.91
N LEU A 205 36.19 -6.34 10.30
CA LEU A 205 35.52 -6.00 9.03
C LEU A 205 34.65 -4.75 9.18
N THR A 206 33.89 -4.63 10.27
CA THR A 206 33.03 -3.48 10.55
C THR A 206 33.84 -2.18 10.66
N ILE A 207 34.97 -2.22 11.37
CA ILE A 207 35.87 -1.06 11.48
C ILE A 207 36.45 -0.68 10.12
N ALA A 208 36.86 -1.65 9.31
CA ALA A 208 37.41 -1.41 7.97
C ALA A 208 36.37 -0.75 7.04
N VAL A 209 35.13 -1.25 7.05
CA VAL A 209 34.01 -0.66 6.27
C VAL A 209 33.73 0.76 6.74
N PHE A 210 33.68 1.00 8.06
CA PHE A 210 33.48 2.34 8.62
C PHE A 210 34.54 3.35 8.15
N ILE A 211 35.83 2.95 8.17
CA ILE A 211 36.93 3.80 7.70
C ILE A 211 36.77 4.11 6.20
N LEU A 212 36.42 3.11 5.38
CA LEU A 212 36.25 3.29 3.93
C LEU A 212 35.08 4.23 3.60
N VAL A 213 33.93 4.05 4.25
CA VAL A 213 32.74 4.90 4.07
C VAL A 213 33.05 6.34 4.49
N ARG A 214 33.71 6.54 5.65
CA ARG A 214 34.09 7.87 6.13
C ARG A 214 35.03 8.59 5.17
N ARG A 215 35.99 7.87 4.56
CA ARG A 215 36.89 8.43 3.55
C ARG A 215 36.17 8.83 2.27
N ASN A 216 35.25 7.99 1.78
CA ASN A 216 34.46 8.27 0.58
C ASN A 216 33.46 9.41 0.78
N SER A 217 32.84 9.51 1.96
CA SER A 217 31.90 10.59 2.28
C SER A 217 32.59 11.97 2.27
N ARG A 218 33.80 12.08 2.82
CA ARG A 218 34.58 13.34 2.74
C ARG A 218 34.92 13.77 1.32
N ALA A 219 35.21 12.81 0.43
CA ALA A 219 35.47 13.10 -0.97
C ALA A 219 34.22 13.62 -1.68
N ARG A 220 33.05 13.03 -1.42
CA ARG A 220 31.77 13.48 -1.99
C ARG A 220 31.40 14.91 -1.57
N VAL A 221 31.50 15.22 -0.28
CA VAL A 221 31.20 16.57 0.23
C VAL A 221 32.08 17.64 -0.43
N ARG A 222 33.35 17.33 -0.73
CA ARG A 222 34.24 18.24 -1.48
C ARG A 222 33.77 18.46 -2.92
N GLU A 223 33.36 17.39 -3.60
CA GLU A 223 32.88 17.45 -4.98
C GLU A 223 31.55 18.22 -5.11
N GLU A 224 30.62 17.96 -4.19
CA GLU A 224 29.34 18.67 -4.09
C GLU A 224 29.55 20.17 -3.85
N TRP A 225 30.48 20.54 -2.96
CA TRP A 225 30.83 21.95 -2.72
C TRP A 225 31.45 22.62 -3.96
N LEU A 226 32.30 21.93 -4.73
CA LEU A 226 32.84 22.51 -5.97
C LEU A 226 31.75 22.72 -7.03
N GLN A 227 30.86 21.74 -7.20
CA GLN A 227 29.76 21.81 -8.19
C GLN A 227 28.74 22.89 -7.84
N ALA A 228 28.33 22.98 -6.57
CA ALA A 228 27.40 24.02 -6.11
C ALA A 228 27.97 25.43 -6.36
N GLY A 229 29.27 25.60 -6.07
CA GLY A 229 29.99 26.84 -6.35
C GLY A 229 29.99 27.21 -7.84
N GLN A 230 30.16 26.23 -8.73
CA GLN A 230 30.24 26.45 -10.17
C GLN A 230 28.87 26.81 -10.76
N LEU A 231 27.83 26.13 -10.31
CA LEU A 231 26.45 26.39 -10.72
C LEU A 231 26.02 27.81 -10.32
N GLY A 232 26.27 28.20 -9.07
CA GLY A 232 25.93 29.55 -8.62
C GLY A 232 26.76 30.64 -9.32
N LEU A 233 28.01 30.36 -9.68
CA LEU A 233 28.82 31.30 -10.47
C LEU A 233 28.28 31.43 -11.90
N ALA A 234 27.88 30.33 -12.52
CA ALA A 234 27.31 30.33 -13.86
C ALA A 234 25.99 31.13 -13.91
N ASP A 235 25.12 30.95 -12.92
CA ASP A 235 23.88 31.72 -12.75
C ASP A 235 24.16 33.22 -12.57
N ALA A 236 25.13 33.58 -11.71
CA ALA A 236 25.54 34.96 -11.50
C ALA A 236 26.09 35.63 -12.78
N MET A 237 26.71 34.87 -13.68
CA MET A 237 27.23 35.37 -14.96
C MET A 237 26.19 35.38 -16.09
N GLN A 238 24.97 34.89 -15.86
CA GLN A 238 23.94 34.77 -16.88
C GLN A 238 23.36 36.14 -17.27
N GLY A 239 23.00 36.28 -18.55
CA GLY A 239 22.34 37.47 -19.11
C GLY A 239 23.24 38.43 -19.90
N ASP A 240 22.62 39.49 -20.42
CA ASP A 240 23.26 40.52 -21.26
C ASP A 240 23.85 41.65 -20.44
N GLN A 241 24.81 41.32 -19.58
CA GLN A 241 25.51 42.27 -18.73
C GLN A 241 26.67 42.96 -19.47
N THR A 242 26.90 44.25 -19.16
CA THR A 242 28.12 44.98 -19.55
C THR A 242 29.34 44.42 -18.81
N VAL A 243 30.55 44.71 -19.26
CA VAL A 243 31.78 44.16 -18.66
C VAL A 243 31.93 44.62 -17.21
N GLU A 244 31.53 45.84 -16.90
CA GLU A 244 31.56 46.44 -15.57
C GLU A 244 30.52 45.78 -14.65
N ALA A 245 29.28 45.64 -15.11
CA ALA A 245 28.22 44.97 -14.35
C ALA A 245 28.56 43.50 -14.06
N LEU A 246 29.04 42.78 -15.09
CA LEU A 246 29.47 41.39 -14.97
C LEU A 246 30.63 41.24 -13.97
N GLY A 247 31.60 42.17 -14.00
CA GLY A 247 32.71 42.19 -13.04
C GLY A 247 32.25 42.34 -11.59
N THR A 248 31.28 43.23 -11.34
CA THR A 248 30.69 43.41 -10.00
C THR A 248 29.92 42.17 -9.54
N THR A 249 29.12 41.57 -10.42
CA THR A 249 28.33 40.38 -10.09
C THR A 249 29.20 39.16 -9.78
N ILE A 250 30.29 38.96 -10.54
CA ILE A 250 31.29 37.92 -10.28
C ILE A 250 31.93 38.11 -8.90
N LEU A 251 32.44 39.32 -8.59
CA LEU A 251 33.06 39.59 -7.30
C LEU A 251 32.07 39.41 -6.13
N ALA A 252 30.82 39.88 -6.28
CA ALA A 252 29.80 39.76 -5.25
C ALA A 252 29.38 38.30 -4.98
N TYR A 253 29.32 37.46 -6.01
CA TYR A 253 29.07 36.03 -5.83
C TYR A 253 30.25 35.34 -5.15
N LEU A 254 31.46 35.52 -5.67
CA LEU A 254 32.65 34.86 -5.15
C LEU A 254 32.95 35.28 -3.70
N SER A 255 32.70 36.54 -3.33
CA SER A 255 32.85 37.00 -1.95
C SER A 255 31.91 36.28 -1.00
N ARG A 256 30.62 36.15 -1.36
CA ARG A 256 29.64 35.40 -0.55
C ARG A 256 29.97 33.91 -0.45
N TYR A 257 30.52 33.33 -1.51
CA TYR A 257 30.77 31.89 -1.58
C TYR A 257 32.10 31.45 -0.97
N LEU A 258 33.17 32.23 -1.20
CA LEU A 258 34.53 31.93 -0.76
C LEU A 258 34.91 32.67 0.52
N GLY A 259 34.15 33.71 0.90
CA GLY A 259 34.35 34.44 2.13
C GLY A 259 35.48 35.48 2.10
N PHE A 260 35.91 35.95 0.93
CA PHE A 260 36.84 37.09 0.87
C PHE A 260 36.08 38.41 1.05
N GLU A 261 36.75 39.39 1.67
CA GLU A 261 36.13 40.64 2.10
C GLU A 261 36.53 41.84 1.23
N GLY A 262 37.61 41.70 0.44
CA GLY A 262 38.05 42.70 -0.52
C GLY A 262 38.42 42.07 -1.85
N GLY A 263 38.05 42.70 -2.97
CA GLY A 263 38.42 42.19 -4.30
C GLY A 263 38.44 43.24 -5.39
N ALA A 264 39.27 43.02 -6.41
CA ALA A 264 39.34 43.83 -7.62
C ALA A 264 39.41 42.95 -8.86
N LEU A 265 38.73 43.37 -9.94
CA LEU A 265 38.71 42.68 -11.22
C LEU A 265 39.20 43.61 -12.32
N PHE A 266 40.15 43.12 -13.11
CA PHE A 266 40.78 43.84 -14.21
C PHE A 266 40.54 43.12 -15.54
N LYS A 267 40.00 43.83 -16.54
CA LYS A 267 39.81 43.31 -17.91
C LYS A 267 41.08 43.55 -18.74
N GLY A 268 41.57 42.54 -19.47
CA GLY A 268 42.76 42.66 -20.31
C GLY A 268 42.44 43.05 -21.75
N GLU A 269 43.00 44.13 -22.27
CA GLU A 269 42.84 44.65 -23.63
C GLU A 269 44.18 45.13 -24.21
N GLY A 270 44.59 44.57 -25.36
CA GLY A 270 45.81 45.02 -26.04
C GLY A 270 47.14 44.82 -25.28
N GLY A 271 47.17 44.00 -24.22
CA GLY A 271 48.34 43.83 -23.34
C GLY A 271 48.33 44.74 -22.10
N THR A 272 47.27 45.52 -21.92
CA THR A 272 47.00 46.34 -20.72
C THR A 272 45.75 45.85 -20.02
N PHE A 273 45.73 45.85 -18.70
CA PHE A 273 44.62 45.41 -17.87
C PHE A 273 43.99 46.59 -17.15
N LEU A 274 42.70 46.82 -17.38
CA LEU A 274 41.93 47.96 -16.86
C LEU A 274 40.99 47.51 -15.75
N ARG A 275 40.97 48.23 -14.63
CA ARG A 275 40.06 47.93 -13.52
C ARG A 275 38.61 48.18 -13.93
N VAL A 276 37.74 47.21 -13.71
CA VAL A 276 36.30 47.29 -14.07
C VAL A 276 35.37 47.11 -12.90
N ALA A 277 35.81 46.44 -11.83
CA ALA A 277 35.01 46.27 -10.64
C ALA A 277 35.89 46.18 -9.39
N THR A 278 35.36 46.65 -8.27
CA THR A 278 35.95 46.52 -6.94
C THR A 278 34.85 46.14 -5.94
N LEU A 279 35.24 45.45 -4.88
CA LEU A 279 34.38 45.05 -3.76
C LEU A 279 35.12 45.28 -2.45
N GLY A 280 34.49 45.93 -1.48
CA GLY A 280 35.06 46.15 -0.14
C GLY A 280 36.22 47.15 -0.06
N VAL A 281 36.67 47.70 -1.20
CA VAL A 281 37.78 48.66 -1.28
C VAL A 281 37.25 50.11 -1.18
N PRO A 282 37.74 50.93 -0.23
CA PRO A 282 37.30 52.30 -0.08
C PRO A 282 37.81 53.21 -1.23
N PRO A 283 37.09 54.30 -1.57
CA PRO A 283 37.40 55.12 -2.75
C PRO A 283 38.75 55.86 -2.70
N ASP A 284 39.28 56.08 -1.50
CA ASP A 284 40.57 56.74 -1.22
C ASP A 284 41.75 55.74 -1.15
N ALA A 285 41.52 54.46 -1.42
CA ALA A 285 42.58 53.47 -1.49
C ALA A 285 43.46 53.67 -2.74
N ASP A 286 44.78 53.61 -2.54
CA ASP A 286 45.79 53.73 -3.58
C ASP A 286 45.88 52.45 -4.43
N MET A 287 44.92 52.26 -5.34
CA MET A 287 44.81 51.09 -6.21
C MET A 287 44.93 51.50 -7.69
N PRO A 288 45.78 50.83 -8.49
CA PRO A 288 46.02 51.19 -9.88
C PRO A 288 44.75 51.07 -10.73
N ALA A 289 44.54 52.05 -11.62
CA ALA A 289 43.45 52.01 -12.60
C ALA A 289 43.76 51.06 -13.77
N ALA A 290 45.04 50.85 -14.08
CA ALA A 290 45.52 49.99 -15.13
C ALA A 290 46.92 49.42 -14.82
N PHE A 291 47.27 48.28 -15.41
CA PHE A 291 48.63 47.73 -15.38
C PHE A 291 48.98 46.99 -16.70
N GLY A 292 50.26 46.84 -17.01
CA GLY A 292 50.76 46.11 -18.17
C GLY A 292 51.20 44.67 -17.88
N LEU A 293 51.44 43.88 -18.93
CA LEU A 293 52.06 42.55 -18.80
C LEU A 293 53.43 42.63 -18.11
N GLY A 294 53.67 41.79 -17.11
CA GLY A 294 54.92 41.77 -16.32
C GLY A 294 55.06 42.89 -15.28
N GLU A 295 54.06 43.77 -15.13
CA GLU A 295 54.05 44.83 -14.13
C GLU A 295 53.52 44.35 -12.76
N GLY A 296 54.43 44.19 -11.79
CA GLY A 296 54.07 43.70 -10.45
C GLY A 296 53.49 42.29 -10.43
N LEU A 297 52.86 41.89 -9.32
CA LEU A 297 52.28 40.55 -9.17
C LEU A 297 51.04 40.35 -10.07
N LEU A 298 50.24 41.40 -10.27
CA LEU A 298 49.10 41.39 -11.19
C LEU A 298 49.53 41.15 -12.65
N GLY A 299 50.57 41.87 -13.09
CA GLY A 299 51.14 41.71 -14.42
C GLY A 299 51.88 40.39 -14.60
N GLN A 300 52.44 39.83 -13.54
CA GLN A 300 53.01 38.48 -13.55
C GLN A 300 51.92 37.41 -13.76
N VAL A 301 50.83 37.43 -12.99
CA VAL A 301 49.70 36.50 -13.21
C VAL A 301 49.09 36.67 -14.60
N ALA A 302 49.03 37.90 -15.11
CA ALA A 302 48.58 38.18 -16.46
C ALA A 302 49.48 37.56 -17.56
N ALA A 303 50.79 37.46 -17.32
CA ALA A 303 51.77 36.91 -18.25
C ALA A 303 51.89 35.38 -18.14
N ASP A 304 52.01 34.87 -16.91
CA ASP A 304 52.27 33.46 -16.63
C ASP A 304 50.97 32.62 -16.69
N GLY A 305 49.83 33.22 -16.34
CA GLY A 305 48.53 32.55 -16.33
C GLY A 305 48.34 31.57 -15.17
N ASP A 306 49.21 31.63 -14.16
CA ASP A 306 49.17 30.83 -12.94
C ASP A 306 48.76 31.69 -11.73
N PRO A 307 47.95 31.15 -10.79
CA PRO A 307 47.53 31.91 -9.62
C PRO A 307 48.68 32.11 -8.63
N ILE A 308 48.69 33.26 -7.95
CA ILE A 308 49.64 33.57 -6.88
C ILE A 308 48.88 33.67 -5.56
N VAL A 309 49.40 33.01 -4.53
CA VAL A 309 48.88 33.08 -3.16
C VAL A 309 49.93 33.70 -2.26
N LEU A 310 49.56 34.75 -1.53
CA LEU A 310 50.40 35.38 -0.52
C LEU A 310 49.78 35.16 0.85
N HIS A 311 50.62 34.75 1.79
CA HIS A 311 50.24 34.59 3.19
C HIS A 311 50.97 35.65 4.03
N ASP A 312 50.35 36.05 5.14
CA ASP A 312 50.91 36.96 6.15
C ASP A 312 51.38 38.30 5.56
N LEU A 313 50.45 39.02 4.94
CA LEU A 313 50.70 40.34 4.36
C LEU A 313 51.03 41.39 5.44
N SER A 314 51.88 42.35 5.06
CA SER A 314 52.23 43.51 5.91
C SER A 314 51.16 44.60 5.89
N ASP A 315 51.14 45.43 6.95
CA ASP A 315 50.08 46.40 7.30
C ASP A 315 49.81 47.57 6.30
N ARG A 316 50.15 47.44 5.01
CA ARG A 316 49.94 48.48 3.97
C ARG A 316 49.54 47.97 2.58
N TYR A 317 49.24 46.69 2.41
CA TYR A 317 49.05 46.10 1.07
C TYR A 317 47.65 46.34 0.48
N LEU A 318 46.60 46.18 1.29
CA LEU A 318 45.21 46.37 0.89
C LEU A 318 44.40 46.86 2.10
N THR A 319 43.48 47.81 1.91
CA THR A 319 42.61 48.31 2.99
C THR A 319 41.16 48.01 2.64
N ILE A 320 40.46 47.33 3.55
CA ILE A 320 39.03 47.04 3.45
C ILE A 320 38.31 47.94 4.45
N GLY A 321 37.24 48.61 4.02
CA GLY A 321 36.62 49.68 4.80
C GLY A 321 35.10 49.60 4.85
N SER A 322 34.54 49.92 6.01
CA SER A 322 33.12 50.24 6.20
C SER A 322 32.98 51.67 6.71
N ALA A 323 31.74 52.15 6.85
CA ALA A 323 31.45 53.44 7.48
C ALA A 323 31.93 53.54 8.94
N PHE A 324 32.17 52.41 9.61
CA PHE A 324 32.51 52.34 11.04
C PHE A 324 33.97 51.95 11.33
N GLY A 325 34.76 51.53 10.34
CA GLY A 325 36.14 51.09 10.57
C GLY A 325 36.83 50.59 9.30
N ARG A 326 38.16 50.52 9.35
CA ARG A 326 39.04 49.97 8.30
C ARG A 326 39.87 48.84 8.90
N ASP A 327 40.00 47.75 8.16
CA ASP A 327 40.82 46.59 8.53
C ASP A 327 41.57 46.06 7.28
N GLN A 328 42.53 45.15 7.47
CA GLN A 328 43.43 44.69 6.41
C GLN A 328 43.46 43.16 6.28
N PRO A 329 43.28 42.61 5.06
CA PRO A 329 43.31 41.17 4.85
C PRO A 329 44.72 40.62 5.10
N ARG A 330 44.79 39.42 5.67
CA ARG A 330 46.06 38.74 6.01
C ARG A 330 46.57 37.84 4.89
N HIS A 331 45.68 37.42 4.00
CA HIS A 331 45.97 36.54 2.88
C HIS A 331 45.45 37.15 1.57
N LEU A 332 46.19 36.97 0.48
CA LEU A 332 45.83 37.49 -0.85
C LEU A 332 45.93 36.37 -1.88
N VAL A 333 44.94 36.31 -2.77
CA VAL A 333 44.94 35.40 -3.91
C VAL A 333 44.76 36.22 -5.18
N ILE A 334 45.71 36.09 -6.10
CA ILE A 334 45.64 36.68 -7.43
C ILE A 334 45.40 35.54 -8.42
N VAL A 335 44.26 35.57 -9.12
CA VAL A 335 43.86 34.52 -10.06
C VAL A 335 43.57 35.06 -11.45
N PRO A 336 43.99 34.35 -12.52
CA PRO A 336 43.66 34.74 -13.88
C PRO A 336 42.27 34.21 -14.28
N GLY A 337 41.59 34.93 -15.16
CA GLY A 337 40.49 34.43 -15.98
C GLY A 337 41.00 34.12 -17.38
N LYS A 338 41.31 32.86 -17.68
CA LYS A 338 41.98 32.46 -18.92
C LYS A 338 41.11 31.61 -19.82
N VAL A 339 41.20 31.85 -21.13
CA VAL A 339 40.53 31.04 -22.16
C VAL A 339 41.53 30.71 -23.24
N ASP A 340 41.59 29.45 -23.67
CA ASP A 340 42.49 28.99 -24.74
C ASP A 340 43.96 29.35 -24.48
N GLY A 341 44.38 29.36 -23.20
CA GLY A 341 45.73 29.73 -22.78
C GLY A 341 46.01 31.24 -22.74
N LYS A 342 45.03 32.10 -23.09
CA LYS A 342 45.16 33.56 -23.02
C LYS A 342 44.43 34.12 -21.80
N VAL A 343 45.13 34.91 -21.00
CA VAL A 343 44.53 35.63 -19.86
C VAL A 343 43.69 36.79 -20.38
N ASN A 344 42.38 36.76 -20.07
CA ASN A 344 41.42 37.81 -20.47
C ASN A 344 41.07 38.73 -19.31
N ALA A 345 41.28 38.29 -18.07
CA ALA A 345 41.09 39.07 -16.87
C ALA A 345 42.02 38.62 -15.76
N VAL A 346 42.25 39.47 -14.78
CA VAL A 346 42.95 39.14 -13.54
C VAL A 346 42.10 39.63 -12.37
N MET A 347 41.97 38.80 -11.34
CA MET A 347 41.30 39.15 -10.09
C MET A 347 42.28 39.07 -8.95
N GLU A 348 42.12 39.98 -8.01
CA GLU A 348 42.89 40.05 -6.77
C GLU A 348 41.91 40.04 -5.60
N LEU A 349 42.05 39.07 -4.71
CA LEU A 349 41.08 38.73 -3.66
C LEU A 349 41.78 38.70 -2.30
N GLY A 350 41.31 39.48 -1.33
CA GLY A 350 41.86 39.58 0.02
C GLY A 350 40.98 38.89 1.05
N PHE A 351 41.58 37.97 1.81
CA PHE A 351 40.93 37.16 2.85
C PHE A 351 41.48 37.51 4.24
N PHE A 352 40.61 37.58 5.26
CA PHE A 352 41.05 37.60 6.66
C PHE A 352 41.49 36.23 7.17
N ASP A 353 40.82 35.16 6.70
CA ASP A 353 41.10 33.77 7.09
C ASP A 353 42.08 33.06 6.13
N PRO A 354 42.79 32.00 6.58
CA PRO A 354 43.69 31.22 5.72
C PRO A 354 42.95 30.57 4.55
N VAL A 355 43.50 30.75 3.35
CA VAL A 355 42.97 30.16 2.11
C VAL A 355 43.32 28.68 2.06
N ASP A 356 42.31 27.81 2.01
CA ASP A 356 42.49 26.36 1.91
C ASP A 356 42.58 25.86 0.46
N GLU A 357 43.00 24.60 0.28
CA GLU A 357 43.10 23.98 -1.06
C GLU A 357 41.76 23.94 -1.82
N ARG A 358 40.62 23.94 -1.11
CA ARG A 358 39.30 23.85 -1.77
C ARG A 358 38.98 25.15 -2.50
N ILE A 359 39.31 26.29 -1.89
CA ILE A 359 39.13 27.63 -2.49
C ILE A 359 40.00 27.76 -3.74
N LEU A 360 41.25 27.30 -3.70
CA LEU A 360 42.16 27.36 -4.84
C LEU A 360 41.68 26.48 -6.01
N ASP A 361 41.27 25.24 -5.73
CA ASP A 361 40.71 24.33 -6.74
C ASP A 361 39.46 24.91 -7.40
N PHE A 362 38.60 25.57 -6.61
CA PHE A 362 37.41 26.21 -7.12
C PHE A 362 37.77 27.35 -8.09
N LEU A 363 38.68 28.24 -7.68
CA LEU A 363 39.10 29.38 -8.49
C LEU A 363 39.79 28.95 -9.78
N ASP A 364 40.61 27.88 -9.76
CA ASP A 364 41.22 27.31 -10.97
C ASP A 364 40.16 26.76 -11.94
N GLN A 365 39.18 26.00 -11.44
CA GLN A 365 38.10 25.48 -12.27
C GLN A 365 37.18 26.59 -12.80
N ALA A 366 36.92 27.61 -12.00
CA ALA A 366 36.09 28.75 -12.37
C ALA A 366 36.78 29.69 -13.39
N SER A 367 38.12 29.74 -13.41
CA SER A 367 38.94 30.62 -14.26
C SER A 367 38.50 30.64 -15.72
N GLY A 368 38.25 29.47 -16.30
CA GLY A 368 37.84 29.31 -17.70
C GLY A 368 36.49 29.96 -18.01
N SER A 369 35.51 29.70 -17.14
CA SER A 369 34.14 30.22 -17.29
C SER A 369 34.08 31.75 -17.16
N MET A 370 34.80 32.31 -16.18
CA MET A 370 34.88 33.76 -15.97
C MET A 370 35.61 34.45 -17.13
N GLY A 371 36.72 33.87 -17.60
CA GLY A 371 37.44 34.38 -18.76
C GLY A 371 36.57 34.42 -20.03
N MET A 372 35.74 33.37 -20.24
CA MET A 372 34.82 33.28 -21.36
C MET A 372 33.68 34.30 -21.29
N ALA A 373 33.09 34.46 -20.11
CA ALA A 373 31.99 35.41 -19.89
C ALA A 373 32.45 36.85 -20.16
N LEU A 374 33.61 37.24 -19.60
CA LEU A 374 34.19 38.58 -19.80
C LEU A 374 34.61 38.82 -21.26
N ARG A 375 35.17 37.80 -21.94
CA ARG A 375 35.51 37.89 -23.37
C ARG A 375 34.26 38.14 -24.22
N SER A 376 33.16 37.46 -23.91
CA SER A 376 31.90 37.55 -24.63
C SER A 376 31.21 38.91 -24.41
N ALA A 377 31.15 39.38 -23.16
CA ALA A 377 30.61 40.69 -22.82
C ALA A 377 31.32 41.81 -23.59
N ARG A 378 32.66 41.78 -23.64
CA ARG A 378 33.45 42.75 -24.41
C ARG A 378 33.20 42.69 -25.92
N PHE A 379 33.11 41.48 -26.49
CA PHE A 379 32.87 41.33 -27.92
C PHE A 379 31.54 41.97 -28.33
N ARG A 380 30.50 41.84 -27.50
CA ARG A 380 29.20 42.49 -27.72
C ARG A 380 29.29 44.01 -27.71
N THR A 381 30.00 44.61 -26.74
CA THR A 381 30.18 46.07 -26.70
C THR A 381 30.85 46.58 -27.98
N ARG A 382 31.93 45.93 -28.45
CA ARG A 382 32.59 46.32 -29.70
C ARG A 382 31.71 46.16 -30.94
N LEU A 383 30.84 45.15 -30.94
CA LEU A 383 29.88 44.94 -32.03
C LEU A 383 28.84 46.06 -32.07
N GLN A 384 28.34 46.50 -30.92
CA GLN A 384 27.42 47.64 -30.83
C GLN A 384 28.08 48.94 -31.32
N ASP A 385 29.28 49.26 -30.84
CA ASP A 385 30.02 50.46 -31.26
C ASP A 385 30.27 50.48 -32.79
N ALA A 386 30.66 49.33 -33.37
CA ALA A 386 30.90 49.22 -34.80
C ALA A 386 29.61 49.35 -35.63
N LEU A 387 28.47 48.88 -35.10
CA LEU A 387 27.18 48.94 -35.76
C LEU A 387 26.62 50.37 -35.77
N GLU A 388 26.79 51.11 -34.67
CA GLU A 388 26.49 52.54 -34.62
C GLU A 388 27.35 53.35 -35.60
N GLU A 389 28.65 53.07 -35.68
CA GLU A 389 29.55 53.74 -36.61
C GLU A 389 29.18 53.47 -38.08
N THR A 390 28.78 52.23 -38.39
CA THR A 390 28.34 51.86 -39.75
C THR A 390 27.02 52.55 -40.12
N GLN A 391 26.09 52.67 -39.18
CA GLN A 391 24.83 53.40 -39.38
C GLN A 391 25.06 54.90 -39.61
N ARG A 392 26.01 55.49 -38.88
CA ARG A 392 26.41 56.89 -39.05
C ARG A 392 27.02 57.15 -40.44
N GLN A 393 27.91 56.26 -40.90
CA GLN A 393 28.54 56.36 -42.23
C GLN A 393 27.53 56.19 -43.37
N ALA A 394 26.54 55.30 -43.22
CA ALA A 394 25.44 55.14 -44.19
C ALA A 394 24.58 56.42 -44.31
N GLY A 395 24.33 57.10 -43.21
CA GLY A 395 23.60 58.38 -43.20
C GLY A 395 24.35 59.51 -43.93
N GLU A 396 25.67 59.58 -43.80
CA GLU A 396 26.50 60.58 -44.51
C GLU A 396 26.54 60.33 -46.03
N LEU A 397 26.61 59.06 -46.46
CA LEU A 397 26.57 58.69 -47.88
C LEU A 397 25.22 59.03 -48.55
N GLN A 398 24.12 58.90 -47.82
CA GLN A 398 22.78 59.22 -48.32
C GLN A 398 22.61 60.73 -48.54
N ALA A 399 23.27 61.58 -47.74
CA ALA A 399 23.30 63.02 -47.94
C ALA A 399 24.14 63.44 -49.17
N GLN A 400 25.28 62.77 -49.41
CA GLN A 400 26.13 62.99 -50.60
C GLN A 400 25.43 62.61 -51.92
N SER A 401 24.62 61.55 -51.89
CA SER A 401 23.82 61.09 -53.03
C SER A 401 22.81 62.14 -53.50
N GLU A 402 22.17 62.85 -52.58
CA GLU A 402 21.15 63.86 -52.90
C GLU A 402 21.76 65.13 -53.52
N GLU A 403 22.99 65.48 -53.13
CA GLU A 403 23.74 66.62 -53.69
C GLU A 403 24.24 66.33 -55.12
N LEU A 404 24.62 65.07 -55.40
CA LEU A 404 24.98 64.61 -56.75
C LEU A 404 23.78 64.51 -57.70
N ARG A 405 22.56 64.30 -57.16
CA ARG A 405 21.32 64.21 -57.96
C ARG A 405 20.98 65.53 -58.66
N VAL A 406 21.14 66.66 -57.96
CA VAL A 406 20.89 68.01 -58.50
C VAL A 406 21.90 68.38 -59.59
N SER A 407 23.16 67.90 -59.47
CA SER A 407 24.23 68.11 -60.46
C SER A 407 24.03 67.26 -61.73
N ASN A 408 23.41 66.09 -61.61
CA ASN A 408 23.13 65.21 -62.76
C ASN A 408 21.89 65.63 -63.57
N GLU A 409 20.91 66.31 -62.97
CA GLU A 409 19.74 66.85 -63.70
C GLU A 409 20.13 67.86 -64.79
N GLU A 410 21.25 68.57 -64.63
CA GLU A 410 21.78 69.53 -65.62
C GLU A 410 22.51 68.83 -66.79
N LEU A 411 23.03 67.61 -66.59
CA LEU A 411 23.71 66.81 -67.60
C LEU A 411 22.75 65.90 -68.41
N GLU A 412 21.60 65.54 -67.85
CA GLU A 412 20.61 64.66 -68.48
C GLU A 412 19.88 65.29 -69.68
N GLU A 413 19.79 66.62 -69.75
CA GLU A 413 19.14 67.30 -70.88
C GLU A 413 19.94 67.12 -72.19
N GLN A 414 21.27 66.93 -72.10
CA GLN A 414 22.14 66.68 -73.25
C GLN A 414 22.25 65.19 -73.63
N GLY A 415 21.93 64.26 -72.71
CA GLY A 415 22.01 62.82 -72.94
C GLY A 415 20.77 62.18 -73.58
N ARG A 416 19.61 62.85 -73.49
CA ARG A 416 18.30 62.29 -73.89
C ARG A 416 18.17 61.93 -75.37
N ALA A 417 18.91 62.56 -76.29
CA ALA A 417 18.83 62.27 -77.73
C ALA A 417 19.69 61.07 -78.18
N LEU A 418 20.67 60.64 -77.38
CA LEU A 418 21.60 59.55 -77.74
C LEU A 418 21.31 58.24 -76.96
N LYS A 419 20.63 58.33 -75.82
CA LYS A 419 20.30 57.18 -74.97
C LYS A 419 19.08 56.36 -75.43
N GLU A 420 18.12 56.95 -76.15
CA GLU A 420 16.83 56.29 -76.45
C GLU A 420 16.98 55.01 -77.29
N THR A 421 18.02 54.93 -78.13
CA THR A 421 18.30 53.77 -78.97
C THR A 421 19.16 52.69 -78.29
N GLN A 422 19.96 53.07 -77.29
CA GLN A 422 20.84 52.17 -76.55
C GLN A 422 20.16 51.60 -75.29
N VAL A 423 19.31 52.40 -74.64
CA VAL A 423 18.50 52.03 -73.46
C VAL A 423 17.54 50.88 -73.77
N ARG A 424 17.02 50.75 -75.00
CA ARG A 424 16.09 49.64 -75.31
C ARG A 424 16.76 48.26 -75.33
N LEU A 425 18.04 48.20 -75.72
CA LEU A 425 18.81 46.96 -75.74
C LEU A 425 19.48 46.68 -74.40
N GLU A 426 19.98 47.72 -73.71
CA GLU A 426 20.54 47.60 -72.36
C GLU A 426 19.45 47.34 -71.30
N GLN A 427 18.21 47.87 -71.44
CA GLN A 427 17.10 47.55 -70.51
C GLN A 427 16.76 46.07 -70.51
N GLN A 428 16.72 45.40 -71.67
CA GLN A 428 16.39 43.96 -71.70
C GLN A 428 17.51 43.10 -71.09
N GLN A 429 18.76 43.53 -71.18
CA GLN A 429 19.91 42.78 -70.68
C GLN A 429 20.15 43.05 -69.19
N VAL A 430 20.00 44.29 -68.74
CA VAL A 430 20.05 44.69 -67.33
C VAL A 430 18.84 44.16 -66.57
N GLU A 431 17.63 44.19 -67.14
CA GLU A 431 16.45 43.59 -66.50
C GLU A 431 16.66 42.08 -66.29
N LEU A 432 17.24 41.35 -67.25
CA LEU A 432 17.58 39.93 -67.09
C LEU A 432 18.72 39.67 -66.08
N GLU A 433 19.79 40.47 -66.09
CA GLU A 433 20.90 40.34 -65.13
C GLU A 433 20.51 40.75 -63.72
N GLN A 434 19.66 41.78 -63.57
CA GLN A 434 19.12 42.25 -62.31
C GLN A 434 18.09 41.27 -61.76
N THR A 435 17.23 40.67 -62.59
CA THR A 435 16.31 39.61 -62.17
C THR A 435 17.06 38.33 -61.79
N ASN A 436 18.13 37.97 -62.51
CA ASN A 436 18.98 36.83 -62.14
C ASN A 436 19.77 37.10 -60.85
N SER A 437 20.31 38.31 -60.65
CA SER A 437 21.04 38.66 -59.43
C SER A 437 20.10 38.78 -58.22
N GLU A 438 18.89 39.31 -58.40
CA GLU A 438 17.84 39.30 -57.37
C GLU A 438 17.35 37.89 -57.07
N LEU A 439 17.18 37.03 -58.09
CA LEU A 439 16.86 35.61 -57.89
C LEU A 439 17.98 34.85 -57.19
N GLU A 440 19.24 35.15 -57.50
CA GLU A 440 20.41 34.49 -56.89
C GLU A 440 20.60 34.97 -55.44
N GLN A 441 20.44 36.27 -55.17
CA GLN A 441 20.40 36.82 -53.80
C GLN A 441 19.19 36.31 -53.00
N GLN A 442 18.01 36.20 -53.61
CA GLN A 442 16.85 35.60 -52.97
C GLN A 442 17.08 34.10 -52.71
N THR A 443 17.69 33.38 -53.65
CA THR A 443 17.99 31.95 -53.48
C THR A 443 19.03 31.74 -52.37
N GLN A 444 20.08 32.55 -52.31
CA GLN A 444 21.09 32.51 -51.24
C GLN A 444 20.54 32.95 -49.88
N ALA A 445 19.69 33.98 -49.85
CA ALA A 445 18.98 34.41 -48.64
C ALA A 445 18.01 33.32 -48.16
N LEU A 446 17.26 32.70 -49.08
CA LEU A 446 16.35 31.59 -48.79
C LEU A 446 17.11 30.32 -48.36
N GLU A 447 18.27 30.01 -48.95
CA GLU A 447 19.12 28.89 -48.51
C GLU A 447 19.70 29.15 -47.13
N SER A 448 20.23 30.35 -46.87
CA SER A 448 20.71 30.73 -45.53
C SER A 448 19.58 30.70 -44.50
N GLN A 449 18.39 31.17 -44.89
CA GLN A 449 17.21 31.17 -44.02
C GLN A 449 16.69 29.74 -43.79
N ARG A 450 16.72 28.88 -44.81
CA ARG A 450 16.39 27.45 -44.71
C ARG A 450 17.37 26.72 -43.82
N ASP A 451 18.67 26.93 -43.98
CA ASP A 451 19.70 26.29 -43.18
C ASP A 451 19.67 26.78 -41.71
N GLN A 452 19.35 28.06 -41.49
CA GLN A 452 19.15 28.62 -40.16
C GLN A 452 17.84 28.10 -39.53
N LEU A 453 16.77 27.95 -40.31
CA LEU A 453 15.53 27.31 -39.90
C LEU A 453 15.75 25.83 -39.56
N GLU A 454 16.46 25.06 -40.38
CA GLU A 454 16.78 23.65 -40.11
C GLU A 454 17.61 23.48 -38.84
N ARG A 455 18.64 24.32 -38.63
CA ARG A 455 19.43 24.29 -37.38
C ARG A 455 18.60 24.69 -36.17
N SER A 456 17.75 25.70 -36.30
CA SER A 456 16.85 26.12 -35.21
C SER A 456 15.83 25.02 -34.90
N ALA A 457 15.26 24.37 -35.92
CA ALA A 457 14.30 23.29 -35.79
C ALA A 457 14.95 22.03 -35.19
N ALA A 458 16.19 21.70 -35.59
CA ALA A 458 16.94 20.60 -35.00
C ALA A 458 17.30 20.87 -33.53
N SER A 459 17.71 22.10 -33.19
CA SER A 459 17.98 22.49 -31.80
C SER A 459 16.71 22.53 -30.95
N LEU A 460 15.59 23.02 -31.51
CA LEU A 460 14.29 22.99 -30.84
C LEU A 460 13.81 21.56 -30.61
N ALA A 461 13.95 20.69 -31.62
CA ALA A 461 13.56 19.29 -31.52
C ALA A 461 14.40 18.55 -30.46
N LEU A 462 15.70 18.82 -30.38
CA LEU A 462 16.57 18.22 -29.36
C LEU A 462 16.21 18.74 -27.96
N LYS A 463 16.02 20.06 -27.79
CA LYS A 463 15.57 20.65 -26.51
C LYS A 463 14.19 20.18 -26.10
N ALA A 464 13.23 20.07 -27.03
CA ALA A 464 11.91 19.54 -26.77
C ALA A 464 11.98 18.08 -26.30
N ARG A 465 12.86 17.27 -26.93
CA ARG A 465 13.08 15.88 -26.55
C ARG A 465 13.78 15.74 -25.19
N GLU A 466 14.72 16.61 -24.85
CA GLU A 466 15.34 16.67 -23.52
C GLU A 466 14.34 17.11 -22.44
N LEU A 467 13.46 18.07 -22.75
CA LEU A 467 12.39 18.51 -21.85
C LEU A 467 11.33 17.43 -21.65
N GLU A 468 10.95 16.74 -22.71
CA GLU A 468 10.02 15.61 -22.69
C GLU A 468 10.61 14.46 -21.89
N GLN A 469 11.89 14.12 -22.09
CA GLN A 469 12.59 13.12 -21.29
C GLN A 469 12.67 13.54 -19.81
N ALA A 470 12.99 14.80 -19.51
CA ALA A 470 13.04 15.29 -18.14
C ALA A 470 11.66 15.28 -17.46
N SER A 471 10.60 15.62 -18.19
CA SER A 471 9.21 15.57 -17.72
C SER A 471 8.75 14.13 -17.46
N GLN A 472 9.06 13.22 -18.38
CA GLN A 472 8.79 11.78 -18.25
C GLN A 472 9.54 11.20 -17.04
N TYR A 473 10.85 11.48 -16.90
CA TYR A 473 11.64 11.05 -15.75
C TYR A 473 11.10 11.59 -14.42
N LYS A 474 10.64 12.85 -14.37
CA LYS A 474 10.02 13.44 -13.17
C LYS A 474 8.72 12.72 -12.81
N SER A 475 7.88 12.42 -13.80
CA SER A 475 6.60 11.72 -13.61
C SER A 475 6.78 10.26 -13.20
N ASP A 476 7.69 9.54 -13.85
CA ASP A 476 8.04 8.15 -13.53
C ASP A 476 8.70 8.04 -12.15
N PHE A 477 9.56 8.99 -11.79
CA PHE A 477 10.17 9.05 -10.47
C PHE A 477 9.12 9.23 -9.37
N LEU A 478 8.15 10.12 -9.56
CA LEU A 478 7.09 10.37 -8.58
C LEU A 478 6.11 9.19 -8.47
N ALA A 479 5.76 8.56 -9.59
CA ALA A 479 4.95 7.34 -9.59
C ALA A 479 5.64 6.19 -8.83
N ASN A 480 6.95 5.99 -9.08
CA ASN A 480 7.74 4.98 -8.38
C ASN A 480 7.91 5.31 -6.89
N MET A 481 8.19 6.57 -6.54
CA MET A 481 8.27 7.00 -5.13
C MET A 481 6.95 6.83 -4.38
N SER A 482 5.81 7.08 -5.02
CA SER A 482 4.51 6.76 -4.43
C SER A 482 4.37 5.29 -4.09
N HIS A 483 4.80 4.41 -5.00
CA HIS A 483 4.71 2.97 -4.81
C HIS A 483 5.62 2.51 -3.67
N GLU A 484 6.86 3.00 -3.63
CA GLU A 484 7.86 2.71 -2.59
C GLU A 484 7.45 3.21 -1.19
N LEU A 485 6.64 4.29 -1.12
CA LEU A 485 6.13 4.83 0.15
C LEU A 485 4.84 4.14 0.61
N ARG A 486 3.96 3.76 -0.32
CA ARG A 486 2.68 3.10 0.01
C ARG A 486 2.88 1.70 0.57
N THR A 487 3.79 0.91 0.02
CA THR A 487 3.98 -0.49 0.42
C THR A 487 4.36 -0.69 1.90
N PRO A 488 5.38 -0.02 2.46
CA PRO A 488 5.69 -0.13 3.88
C PRO A 488 4.58 0.45 4.78
N LEU A 489 3.90 1.50 4.34
CA LEU A 489 2.80 2.13 5.08
C LEU A 489 1.59 1.19 5.20
N ASN A 490 1.30 0.46 4.13
CA ASN A 490 0.18 -0.48 4.06
C ASN A 490 0.36 -1.68 5.01
N SER A 491 1.56 -2.24 5.07
CA SER A 491 1.91 -3.28 6.04
C SER A 491 1.75 -2.79 7.49
N LEU A 492 2.11 -1.53 7.73
CA LEU A 492 2.01 -0.91 9.06
C LEU A 492 0.55 -0.72 9.48
N LEU A 493 -0.32 -0.28 8.55
CA LEU A 493 -1.77 -0.11 8.78
C LEU A 493 -2.45 -1.45 9.10
N ILE A 494 -2.18 -2.51 8.33
CA ILE A 494 -2.77 -3.84 8.56
C ILE A 494 -2.35 -4.39 9.93
N LEU A 495 -1.06 -4.29 10.28
CA LEU A 495 -0.55 -4.74 11.56
C LEU A 495 -1.11 -3.91 12.73
N SER A 496 -1.29 -2.59 12.56
CA SER A 496 -1.92 -1.75 13.58
C SER A 496 -3.41 -2.08 13.75
N LYS A 497 -4.14 -2.39 12.68
CA LYS A 497 -5.55 -2.81 12.75
C LYS A 497 -5.67 -4.15 13.48
N LEU A 498 -4.85 -5.14 13.12
CA LEU A 498 -4.82 -6.46 13.80
C LEU A 498 -4.50 -6.35 15.30
N LEU A 499 -3.58 -5.45 15.68
CA LEU A 499 -3.30 -5.16 17.10
C LEU A 499 -4.46 -4.41 17.78
N GLY A 500 -5.17 -3.55 17.05
CA GLY A 500 -6.34 -2.83 17.54
C GLY A 500 -7.55 -3.75 17.81
N ASP A 501 -7.73 -4.78 16.99
CA ASP A 501 -8.85 -5.73 17.09
C ASP A 501 -8.72 -6.69 18.29
N ASN A 502 -7.47 -6.96 18.74
CA ASN A 502 -7.15 -7.71 19.95
C ASN A 502 -7.95 -9.03 20.13
N PRO A 503 -7.96 -9.95 19.14
CA PRO A 503 -8.85 -11.12 19.12
C PRO A 503 -8.63 -12.10 20.29
N ASP A 504 -7.40 -12.21 20.80
CA ASP A 504 -7.05 -13.08 21.94
C ASP A 504 -7.24 -12.40 23.30
N GLY A 505 -7.63 -11.12 23.33
CA GLY A 505 -7.79 -10.34 24.56
C GLY A 505 -6.49 -10.12 25.35
N SER A 506 -5.33 -10.21 24.69
CA SER A 506 -4.01 -10.16 25.34
C SER A 506 -3.48 -8.73 25.55
N LEU A 507 -4.03 -7.74 24.84
CA LEU A 507 -3.64 -6.33 24.93
C LEU A 507 -4.55 -5.54 25.89
N SER A 508 -3.96 -4.56 26.58
CA SER A 508 -4.69 -3.62 27.43
C SER A 508 -5.44 -2.56 26.60
N ALA A 509 -6.46 -1.93 27.19
CA ALA A 509 -7.22 -0.85 26.54
C ALA A 509 -6.34 0.36 26.11
N GLU A 510 -5.20 0.55 26.78
CA GLU A 510 -4.24 1.60 26.41
C GLU A 510 -3.41 1.19 25.19
N GLN A 511 -3.01 -0.08 25.09
CA GLN A 511 -2.30 -0.62 23.93
C GLN A 511 -3.16 -0.65 22.67
N VAL A 512 -4.47 -0.96 22.81
CA VAL A 512 -5.44 -0.84 21.71
C VAL A 512 -5.57 0.59 21.22
N ARG A 513 -5.57 1.59 22.12
CA ARG A 513 -5.57 3.00 21.72
C ARG A 513 -4.30 3.37 20.96
N TYR A 514 -3.13 2.90 21.37
CA TYR A 514 -1.89 3.15 20.63
C TYR A 514 -1.93 2.58 19.21
N ALA A 515 -2.48 1.37 19.04
CA ALA A 515 -2.66 0.77 17.73
C ALA A 515 -3.58 1.62 16.82
N ARG A 516 -4.72 2.10 17.35
CA ARG A 516 -5.65 2.99 16.60
C ARG A 516 -5.04 4.35 16.25
N THR A 517 -4.22 4.92 17.13
CA THR A 517 -3.52 6.19 16.83
C THR A 517 -2.49 6.02 15.72
N ILE A 518 -1.77 4.89 15.71
CA ILE A 518 -0.82 4.54 14.64
C ILE A 518 -1.55 4.39 13.31
N GLU A 519 -2.71 3.71 13.30
CA GLU A 519 -3.57 3.56 12.13
C GLU A 519 -4.02 4.92 11.57
N SER A 520 -4.59 5.80 12.41
CA SER A 520 -5.03 7.13 12.01
C SER A 520 -3.89 7.97 11.41
N SER A 521 -2.71 7.95 12.04
CA SER A 521 -1.55 8.71 11.57
C SER A 521 -1.02 8.18 10.23
N GLY A 522 -1.13 6.87 9.99
CA GLY A 522 -0.76 6.26 8.72
C GLY A 522 -1.70 6.67 7.58
N ASN A 523 -3.00 6.78 7.84
CA ASN A 523 -3.98 7.25 6.85
C ASN A 523 -3.77 8.73 6.47
N ASP A 524 -3.43 9.59 7.43
CA ASP A 524 -3.12 11.00 7.17
C ASP A 524 -1.91 11.15 6.23
N LEU A 525 -0.86 10.35 6.44
CA LEU A 525 0.32 10.35 5.59
C LEU A 525 0.01 9.89 4.16
N LEU A 526 -0.89 8.92 4.01
CA LEU A 526 -1.33 8.40 2.72
C LEU A 526 -2.07 9.48 1.90
N THR A 527 -2.90 10.27 2.57
CA THR A 527 -3.60 11.41 1.95
C THR A 527 -2.60 12.46 1.43
N LEU A 528 -1.58 12.78 2.22
CA LEU A 528 -0.54 13.74 1.84
C LEU A 528 0.28 13.28 0.62
N ILE A 529 0.59 11.99 0.53
CA ILE A 529 1.26 11.40 -0.64
C ILE A 529 0.38 11.53 -1.89
N ASN A 530 -0.94 11.31 -1.77
CA ASN A 530 -1.87 11.44 -2.89
C ASN A 530 -1.95 12.89 -3.40
N ASP A 531 -2.04 13.87 -2.51
CA ASP A 531 -2.09 15.30 -2.87
C ASP A 531 -0.85 15.74 -3.67
N ILE A 532 0.35 15.28 -3.28
CA ILE A 532 1.61 15.59 -3.99
C ILE A 532 1.60 15.02 -5.41
N LEU A 533 1.05 13.82 -5.60
CA LEU A 533 0.97 13.17 -6.90
C LEU A 533 -0.02 13.87 -7.81
N ASP A 534 -1.16 14.29 -7.28
CA ASP A 534 -2.16 15.02 -8.05
C ASP A 534 -1.59 16.36 -8.54
N LEU A 535 -0.90 17.13 -7.70
CA LEU A 535 -0.20 18.34 -8.13
C LEU A 535 0.80 18.07 -9.25
N SER A 536 1.58 17.00 -9.11
CA SER A 536 2.62 16.65 -10.09
C SER A 536 2.06 16.20 -11.44
N LYS A 537 0.93 15.45 -11.44
CA LYS A 537 0.23 15.06 -12.67
C LYS A 537 -0.34 16.25 -13.41
N ILE A 538 -0.85 17.23 -12.67
CA ILE A 538 -1.39 18.47 -13.23
C ILE A 538 -0.26 19.31 -13.83
N GLU A 539 0.87 19.49 -13.14
CA GLU A 539 2.05 20.21 -13.66
C GLU A 539 2.64 19.57 -14.93
N ALA A 540 2.61 18.24 -15.01
CA ALA A 540 3.11 17.48 -16.16
C ALA A 540 2.15 17.46 -17.36
N GLY A 541 0.94 18.04 -17.23
CA GLY A 541 -0.05 18.07 -18.30
C GLY A 541 -0.72 16.71 -18.57
N HIS A 542 -0.59 15.74 -17.67
CA HIS A 542 -1.17 14.40 -17.81
C HIS A 542 -2.65 14.32 -17.39
N VAL A 543 -3.24 15.42 -16.92
CA VAL A 543 -4.67 15.50 -16.61
C VAL A 543 -5.43 15.94 -17.85
N GLN A 544 -6.13 14.99 -18.47
CA GLN A 544 -7.07 15.27 -19.56
C GLN A 544 -8.44 15.62 -18.98
N ILE A 545 -9.02 16.74 -19.43
CA ILE A 545 -10.39 17.13 -19.09
C ILE A 545 -11.34 16.34 -19.98
N GLN A 546 -12.28 15.63 -19.36
CA GLN A 546 -13.35 14.91 -20.07
C GLN A 546 -14.65 15.71 -19.90
N PRO A 547 -14.96 16.62 -20.84
CA PRO A 547 -16.14 17.46 -20.72
C PRO A 547 -17.41 16.61 -20.88
N GLU A 548 -18.30 16.69 -19.91
CA GLU A 548 -19.63 16.10 -19.92
C GLU A 548 -20.69 17.14 -19.55
N THR A 549 -21.96 16.87 -19.87
CA THR A 549 -23.05 17.76 -19.46
C THR A 549 -23.37 17.60 -17.98
N VAL A 550 -22.86 18.51 -17.16
CA VAL A 550 -23.05 18.56 -15.70
C VAL A 550 -24.27 19.39 -15.36
N SER A 551 -25.22 18.80 -14.64
CA SER A 551 -26.38 19.53 -14.12
C SER A 551 -25.99 20.28 -12.85
N ILE A 552 -26.23 21.59 -12.84
CA ILE A 552 -25.85 22.46 -11.72
C ILE A 552 -26.68 22.14 -10.48
N GLN A 553 -27.93 21.72 -10.65
CA GLN A 553 -28.78 21.28 -9.56
C GLN A 553 -28.29 19.98 -8.92
N ARG A 554 -27.75 19.04 -9.71
CA ARG A 554 -27.13 17.80 -9.20
C ARG A 554 -25.84 18.11 -8.47
N LEU A 555 -24.93 18.86 -9.11
CA LEU A 555 -23.67 19.30 -8.49
C LEU A 555 -23.88 20.03 -7.16
N ALA A 556 -24.81 21.00 -7.14
CA ALA A 556 -25.13 21.76 -5.95
C ALA A 556 -25.65 20.86 -4.82
N GLY A 557 -26.49 19.88 -5.13
CA GLY A 557 -26.98 19.01 -4.08
C GLY A 557 -25.96 17.94 -3.66
N ASP A 558 -25.07 17.46 -4.53
CA ASP A 558 -24.03 16.49 -4.16
C ASP A 558 -23.09 17.12 -3.13
N ILE A 559 -22.70 18.37 -3.39
CA ILE A 559 -21.97 19.22 -2.45
C ILE A 559 -22.78 19.43 -1.16
N ARG A 560 -24.10 19.65 -1.27
CA ARG A 560 -24.98 19.77 -0.10
C ARG A 560 -24.91 18.52 0.76
N GLN A 561 -25.07 17.34 0.17
CA GLN A 561 -25.08 16.07 0.89
C GLN A 561 -23.73 15.78 1.57
N GLN A 562 -22.62 16.12 0.91
CA GLN A 562 -21.29 15.87 1.45
C GLN A 562 -20.94 16.77 2.64
N PHE A 563 -21.29 18.06 2.59
CA PHE A 563 -20.85 19.05 3.57
C PHE A 563 -21.88 19.38 4.65
N THR A 564 -23.15 18.99 4.48
CA THR A 564 -24.17 19.17 5.52
C THR A 564 -23.80 18.44 6.82
N PRO A 565 -23.40 17.14 6.82
CA PRO A 565 -23.01 16.46 8.06
C PRO A 565 -21.79 17.09 8.75
N ILE A 566 -20.84 17.61 7.95
CA ILE A 566 -19.63 18.29 8.44
C ILE A 566 -20.00 19.63 9.09
N ALA A 567 -20.94 20.38 8.48
CA ALA A 567 -21.48 21.61 9.04
C ALA A 567 -22.19 21.33 10.37
N GLU A 568 -22.96 20.25 10.45
CA GLU A 568 -23.71 19.84 11.64
C GLU A 568 -22.80 19.41 12.80
N ASP A 569 -21.81 18.56 12.54
CA ASP A 569 -20.83 18.11 13.54
C ASP A 569 -20.03 19.28 14.12
N ARG A 570 -19.73 20.29 13.28
CA ARG A 570 -19.03 21.52 13.69
C ARG A 570 -19.95 22.63 14.20
N GLY A 571 -21.28 22.46 14.13
CA GLY A 571 -22.26 23.46 14.56
C GLY A 571 -22.25 24.75 13.72
N LEU A 572 -21.99 24.66 12.43
CA LEU A 572 -21.95 25.76 11.46
C LEU A 572 -23.17 25.71 10.53
N SER A 573 -23.65 26.87 10.07
CA SER A 573 -24.69 26.92 9.04
C SER A 573 -24.10 26.69 7.64
N PHE A 574 -24.78 25.91 6.79
CA PHE A 574 -24.36 25.71 5.40
C PHE A 574 -25.52 25.99 4.45
N GLU A 575 -25.36 26.93 3.53
CA GLU A 575 -26.38 27.28 2.54
C GLU A 575 -25.82 27.21 1.12
N ILE A 576 -26.60 26.69 0.16
CA ILE A 576 -26.26 26.74 -1.26
C ILE A 576 -27.35 27.51 -1.99
N VAL A 577 -26.99 28.64 -2.60
CA VAL A 577 -27.92 29.58 -3.24
C VAL A 577 -27.69 29.57 -4.75
N LEU A 578 -28.73 29.22 -5.51
CA LEU A 578 -28.75 29.34 -6.97
C LEU A 578 -29.46 30.64 -7.37
N ALA A 579 -28.74 31.55 -8.03
CA ALA A 579 -29.29 32.84 -8.45
C ALA A 579 -30.30 32.69 -9.62
N GLN A 580 -31.27 33.62 -9.70
CA GLN A 580 -32.20 33.68 -10.84
C GLN A 580 -31.44 33.96 -12.14
N GLY A 581 -31.53 33.06 -13.11
CA GLY A 581 -30.76 33.12 -14.36
C GLY A 581 -29.51 32.24 -14.39
N ALA A 582 -29.23 31.47 -13.33
CA ALA A 582 -28.21 30.44 -13.38
C ALA A 582 -28.58 29.36 -14.42
N PRO A 583 -27.65 28.94 -15.30
CA PRO A 583 -27.89 27.93 -16.31
C PRO A 583 -28.17 26.57 -15.67
N GLY A 584 -29.06 25.77 -16.28
CA GLY A 584 -29.46 24.47 -15.72
C GLY A 584 -28.39 23.37 -15.87
N ALA A 585 -27.49 23.53 -16.85
CA ALA A 585 -26.39 22.63 -17.13
C ALA A 585 -25.17 23.40 -17.64
N LEU A 586 -24.01 22.76 -17.50
CA LEU A 586 -22.67 23.24 -17.82
C LEU A 586 -21.95 22.08 -18.51
N GLU A 587 -21.29 22.30 -19.65
CA GLU A 587 -20.42 21.28 -20.25
C GLU A 587 -19.00 21.43 -19.69
N THR A 588 -18.63 20.55 -18.76
CA THR A 588 -17.35 20.58 -18.05
C THR A 588 -17.00 19.20 -17.49
N ASP A 589 -15.83 19.03 -16.88
CA ASP A 589 -15.48 17.80 -16.17
C ASP A 589 -15.97 17.86 -14.72
N ARG A 590 -16.98 17.04 -14.42
CA ARG A 590 -17.66 16.99 -13.11
C ARG A 590 -16.71 16.65 -11.97
N LEU A 591 -15.84 15.68 -12.16
CA LEU A 591 -14.94 15.22 -11.10
C LEU A 591 -13.98 16.34 -10.69
N ARG A 592 -13.49 17.11 -11.67
CA ARG A 592 -12.56 18.22 -11.42
C ARG A 592 -13.23 19.42 -10.77
N ILE A 593 -14.44 19.79 -11.22
CA ILE A 593 -15.16 20.91 -10.59
C ILE A 593 -15.58 20.57 -9.16
N GLU A 594 -16.01 19.34 -8.90
CA GLU A 594 -16.30 18.84 -7.54
C GLU A 594 -15.04 18.83 -6.67
N GLN A 595 -13.90 18.42 -7.21
CA GLN A 595 -12.62 18.43 -6.50
C GLN A 595 -12.22 19.84 -6.05
N VAL A 596 -12.38 20.85 -6.92
CA VAL A 596 -12.12 22.25 -6.57
C VAL A 596 -13.07 22.72 -5.46
N LEU A 597 -14.38 22.48 -5.62
CA LEU A 597 -15.39 22.96 -4.68
C LEU A 597 -15.28 22.26 -3.30
N ARG A 598 -14.99 20.96 -3.27
CA ARG A 598 -14.76 20.20 -2.03
C ARG A 598 -13.59 20.77 -1.24
N ASN A 599 -12.55 21.18 -1.94
CA ASN A 599 -11.35 21.71 -1.31
C ASN A 599 -11.60 23.11 -0.71
N LEU A 600 -12.30 23.98 -1.47
CA LEU A 600 -12.70 25.31 -0.99
C LEU A 600 -13.64 25.20 0.22
N LEU A 601 -14.65 24.32 0.15
CA LEU A 601 -15.60 24.10 1.24
C LEU A 601 -14.95 23.46 2.47
N SER A 602 -14.10 22.46 2.30
CA SER A 602 -13.37 21.83 3.41
C SER A 602 -12.51 22.87 4.15
N ASN A 603 -11.84 23.76 3.42
CA ASN A 603 -11.10 24.87 4.03
C ASN A 603 -12.05 25.85 4.75
N ALA A 604 -13.17 26.23 4.14
CA ALA A 604 -14.16 27.08 4.78
C ALA A 604 -14.67 26.50 6.11
N PHE A 605 -15.02 25.21 6.15
CA PHE A 605 -15.43 24.53 7.39
C PHE A 605 -14.29 24.33 8.39
N LYS A 606 -13.06 24.20 7.91
CA LYS A 606 -11.87 24.04 8.75
C LYS A 606 -11.51 25.33 9.49
N PHE A 607 -11.62 26.47 8.83
CA PHE A 607 -11.19 27.78 9.34
C PHE A 607 -12.34 28.66 9.88
N THR A 608 -13.57 28.15 9.83
CA THR A 608 -14.73 28.77 10.47
C THR A 608 -15.03 28.02 11.78
N GLU A 609 -14.83 28.64 12.93
CA GLU A 609 -15.19 28.03 14.22
C GLU A 609 -16.64 28.33 14.62
N ARG A 610 -17.21 29.45 14.14
CA ARG A 610 -18.60 29.88 14.41
C ARG A 610 -19.16 30.67 13.23
N GLY A 611 -20.46 30.52 12.96
CA GLY A 611 -21.17 31.22 11.89
C GLY A 611 -21.61 30.27 10.77
N GLY A 612 -21.18 30.51 9.54
CA GLY A 612 -21.62 29.70 8.42
C GLY A 612 -20.71 29.74 7.20
N VAL A 613 -20.94 28.76 6.34
CA VAL A 613 -20.36 28.66 5.00
C VAL A 613 -21.52 28.74 4.00
N ARG A 614 -21.33 29.45 2.89
CA ARG A 614 -22.34 29.59 1.85
C ARG A 614 -21.71 29.34 0.49
N LEU A 615 -22.36 28.55 -0.36
CA LEU A 615 -21.99 28.39 -1.76
C LEU A 615 -23.03 29.12 -2.64
N ALA A 616 -22.66 30.26 -3.23
CA ALA A 616 -23.50 30.97 -4.19
C ALA A 616 -23.12 30.58 -5.62
N ILE A 617 -24.11 30.18 -6.41
CA ILE A 617 -23.95 29.81 -7.82
C ILE A 617 -24.72 30.82 -8.66
N ALA A 618 -24.00 31.61 -9.47
CA ALA A 618 -24.58 32.71 -10.24
C ALA A 618 -23.99 32.78 -11.66
N PRO A 619 -24.79 33.24 -12.65
CA PRO A 619 -24.24 33.53 -13.98
C PRO A 619 -23.20 34.66 -13.88
N ALA A 620 -22.10 34.50 -14.61
CA ALA A 620 -21.05 35.50 -14.76
C ALA A 620 -21.04 36.05 -16.20
N ALA A 621 -20.31 37.15 -16.43
CA ALA A 621 -20.19 37.75 -17.77
C ALA A 621 -19.61 36.75 -18.80
N ASP A 622 -19.90 37.00 -20.09
CA ASP A 622 -19.31 36.28 -21.23
C ASP A 622 -19.60 34.76 -21.27
N GLY A 623 -20.80 34.35 -20.87
CA GLY A 623 -21.19 32.94 -20.93
C GLY A 623 -20.45 32.06 -19.92
N ARG A 624 -20.11 32.62 -18.76
CA ARG A 624 -19.46 31.91 -17.65
C ARG A 624 -20.41 31.75 -16.47
N ILE A 625 -20.02 30.92 -15.52
CA ILE A 625 -20.71 30.72 -14.25
C ILE A 625 -19.73 30.81 -13.09
N ALA A 626 -20.16 31.45 -12.01
CA ALA A 626 -19.39 31.63 -10.79
C ALA A 626 -19.94 30.76 -9.65
N PHE A 627 -19.04 30.09 -8.93
CA PHE A 627 -19.27 29.34 -7.71
C PHE A 627 -18.50 30.03 -6.57
N ALA A 628 -19.17 30.85 -5.77
CA ALA A 628 -18.58 31.58 -4.66
C ALA A 628 -18.79 30.84 -3.34
N VAL A 629 -17.70 30.38 -2.72
CA VAL A 629 -17.67 29.79 -1.39
C VAL A 629 -17.33 30.87 -0.38
N GLU A 630 -18.34 31.37 0.32
CA GLU A 630 -18.26 32.38 1.37
C GLU A 630 -18.15 31.67 2.74
N ASP A 631 -17.19 32.03 3.57
CA ASP A 631 -17.04 31.58 4.95
C ASP A 631 -17.05 32.78 5.89
N SER A 632 -17.54 32.60 7.12
CA SER A 632 -17.52 33.64 8.17
C SER A 632 -16.37 33.45 9.17
N GLY A 633 -15.29 32.79 8.75
CA GLY A 633 -14.18 32.37 9.60
C GLY A 633 -13.18 33.48 9.91
N ILE A 634 -11.93 33.08 10.19
CA ILE A 634 -10.87 33.99 10.65
C ILE A 634 -10.46 35.06 9.62
N GLY A 635 -10.79 34.88 8.34
CA GLY A 635 -10.35 35.74 7.25
C GLY A 635 -8.83 35.70 7.03
N ILE A 636 -8.37 36.29 5.93
CA ILE A 636 -6.98 36.22 5.46
C ILE A 636 -6.44 37.64 5.27
N SER A 637 -5.29 37.92 5.87
CA SER A 637 -4.65 39.24 5.78
C SER A 637 -4.19 39.56 4.35
N PRO A 638 -4.25 40.82 3.89
CA PRO A 638 -3.88 41.20 2.52
C PRO A 638 -2.48 40.72 2.11
N ASP A 639 -1.52 40.77 3.05
CA ASP A 639 -0.14 40.33 2.83
C ASP A 639 -0.01 38.81 2.61
N GLN A 640 -1.04 38.03 2.97
CA GLN A 640 -1.09 36.57 2.88
C GLN A 640 -2.02 36.05 1.76
N GLN A 641 -2.85 36.90 1.16
CA GLN A 641 -3.83 36.46 0.16
C GLN A 641 -3.19 35.88 -1.11
N GLN A 642 -1.99 36.35 -1.47
CA GLN A 642 -1.27 35.84 -2.65
C GLN A 642 -0.46 34.56 -2.33
N SER A 643 0.06 34.45 -1.10
CA SER A 643 0.90 33.32 -0.65
C SER A 643 0.11 32.04 -0.40
N ILE A 644 -1.15 32.10 0.02
CA ILE A 644 -1.96 30.89 0.27
C ILE A 644 -2.22 30.03 -0.97
N PHE A 645 -2.05 30.58 -2.17
CA PHE A 645 -2.17 29.83 -3.43
C PHE A 645 -0.82 29.26 -3.90
N GLU A 646 0.30 29.60 -3.25
CA GLU A 646 1.60 28.98 -3.51
C GLU A 646 1.68 27.61 -2.81
N ALA A 647 2.25 26.62 -3.50
CA ALA A 647 2.39 25.29 -2.94
C ALA A 647 3.26 25.30 -1.66
N PHE A 648 2.83 24.59 -0.62
CA PHE A 648 3.53 24.45 0.66
C PHE A 648 3.58 25.70 1.55
N GLN A 649 2.87 26.77 1.23
CA GLN A 649 2.75 27.94 2.09
C GLN A 649 1.49 27.91 2.96
N GLN A 650 1.63 28.26 4.24
CA GLN A 650 0.53 28.29 5.22
C GLN A 650 0.58 29.60 6.02
N ALA A 651 -0.58 30.16 6.33
CA ALA A 651 -0.72 31.54 6.80
C ALA A 651 -0.22 31.83 8.24
N ASP A 652 0.08 30.84 9.11
CA ASP A 652 0.80 31.09 10.38
C ASP A 652 1.17 29.81 11.18
N GLY A 653 2.34 29.80 11.82
CA GLY A 653 2.89 28.64 12.56
C GLY A 653 2.25 28.33 13.92
N THR A 654 1.44 29.22 14.49
CA THR A 654 0.76 29.05 15.79
C THR A 654 -0.59 28.33 15.69
N ILE A 655 -1.25 28.38 14.52
CA ILE A 655 -2.49 27.66 14.18
C ILE A 655 -2.21 26.16 13.92
N ASN A 656 -0.93 25.82 13.73
CA ASN A 656 -0.40 24.53 13.29
C ASN A 656 -0.60 23.35 14.28
N ARG A 657 -0.91 23.63 15.55
CA ARG A 657 -1.13 22.57 16.57
C ARG A 657 -2.58 22.10 16.70
N ARG A 658 -3.56 22.79 16.11
CA ARG A 658 -4.99 22.45 16.27
C ARG A 658 -5.66 21.89 15.02
N TYR A 659 -5.23 22.28 13.82
CA TYR A 659 -5.93 21.91 12.57
C TYR A 659 -4.92 21.61 11.45
N GLY A 660 -4.29 20.42 11.49
CA GLY A 660 -3.29 19.99 10.51
C GLY A 660 -3.78 20.06 9.05
N GLY A 661 -2.90 20.44 8.13
CA GLY A 661 -3.17 20.48 6.68
C GLY A 661 -1.87 20.50 5.87
N THR A 662 -1.94 20.14 4.58
CA THR A 662 -0.77 19.94 3.71
C THR A 662 -0.27 21.23 3.03
N GLY A 663 -1.11 22.27 2.96
CA GLY A 663 -0.78 23.50 2.22
C GLY A 663 -0.78 23.32 0.69
N LEU A 664 -1.34 22.21 0.19
CA LEU A 664 -1.40 21.88 -1.25
C LEU A 664 -2.80 22.04 -1.85
N GLY A 665 -3.84 22.14 -1.02
CA GLY A 665 -5.21 22.21 -1.49
C GLY A 665 -5.47 23.37 -2.45
N LEU A 666 -5.24 24.61 -2.01
CA LEU A 666 -5.58 25.79 -2.81
C LEU A 666 -4.76 25.92 -4.10
N SER A 667 -3.51 25.44 -4.11
CA SER A 667 -2.67 25.42 -5.31
C SER A 667 -3.19 24.42 -6.35
N ILE A 668 -3.61 23.22 -5.93
CA ILE A 668 -4.26 22.22 -6.80
C ILE A 668 -5.58 22.77 -7.35
N SER A 669 -6.40 23.39 -6.50
CA SER A 669 -7.67 23.98 -6.92
C SER A 669 -7.49 25.05 -8.00
N ARG A 670 -6.49 25.93 -7.86
CA ARG A 670 -6.19 26.97 -8.84
C ARG A 670 -5.79 26.39 -10.20
N GLU A 671 -4.99 25.33 -10.20
CA GLU A 671 -4.52 24.71 -11.45
C GLU A 671 -5.63 23.89 -12.14
N LEU A 672 -6.49 23.21 -11.36
CA LEU A 672 -7.70 22.56 -11.90
C LEU A 672 -8.68 23.57 -12.49
N ALA A 673 -8.91 24.70 -11.83
CA ALA A 673 -9.75 25.77 -12.35
C ALA A 673 -9.24 26.27 -13.72
N ARG A 674 -7.91 26.44 -13.85
CA ARG A 674 -7.26 26.80 -15.12
C ARG A 674 -7.49 25.77 -16.21
N LEU A 675 -7.35 24.47 -15.90
CA LEU A 675 -7.59 23.39 -16.86
C LEU A 675 -9.05 23.34 -17.35
N LEU A 676 -10.00 23.75 -16.51
CA LEU A 676 -11.42 23.87 -16.88
C LEU A 676 -11.73 25.15 -17.70
N GLY A 677 -10.72 25.95 -18.05
CA GLY A 677 -10.90 27.23 -18.75
C GLY A 677 -11.37 28.37 -17.84
N GLY A 678 -11.23 28.20 -16.52
CA GLY A 678 -11.70 29.10 -15.48
C GLY A 678 -10.60 29.73 -14.61
N ALA A 679 -11.00 30.43 -13.55
CA ALA A 679 -10.12 31.06 -12.57
C ALA A 679 -10.71 30.99 -11.16
N ILE A 680 -9.86 31.10 -10.12
CA ILE A 680 -10.30 31.25 -8.72
C ILE A 680 -9.85 32.62 -8.23
N ASP A 681 -10.82 33.41 -7.78
CA ASP A 681 -10.61 34.71 -7.13
C ASP A 681 -10.85 34.61 -5.63
N LEU A 682 -10.24 35.50 -4.86
CA LEU A 682 -10.36 35.56 -3.41
C LEU A 682 -10.69 36.98 -2.96
N GLU A 683 -11.75 37.11 -2.17
CA GLU A 683 -12.07 38.32 -1.40
C GLU A 683 -12.09 37.94 0.08
N SER A 684 -11.18 38.47 0.89
CA SER A 684 -11.09 38.11 2.31
C SER A 684 -10.69 39.30 3.16
N GLU A 685 -11.27 39.39 4.37
CA GLU A 685 -10.91 40.41 5.35
C GLU A 685 -10.73 39.74 6.72
N PRO A 686 -9.61 39.98 7.44
CA PRO A 686 -9.37 39.40 8.75
C PRO A 686 -10.53 39.61 9.72
N GLY A 687 -11.03 38.52 10.29
CA GLY A 687 -12.14 38.49 11.25
C GLY A 687 -13.54 38.60 10.66
N LYS A 688 -13.69 38.75 9.33
CA LYS A 688 -14.99 38.75 8.63
C LYS A 688 -15.20 37.53 7.73
N GLY A 689 -14.17 36.70 7.57
CA GLY A 689 -14.20 35.50 6.74
C GLY A 689 -13.66 35.73 5.33
N SER A 690 -13.85 34.74 4.45
CA SER A 690 -13.29 34.73 3.09
C SER A 690 -14.32 34.27 2.07
N THR A 691 -14.22 34.78 0.85
CA THR A 691 -15.01 34.37 -0.30
C THR A 691 -14.07 33.91 -1.40
N PHE A 692 -14.11 32.62 -1.71
CA PHE A 692 -13.37 32.03 -2.83
C PHE A 692 -14.32 31.81 -4.00
N THR A 693 -14.10 32.49 -5.12
CA THR A 693 -14.99 32.44 -6.29
C THR A 693 -14.33 31.68 -7.44
N LEU A 694 -14.85 30.50 -7.76
CA LEU A 694 -14.48 29.74 -8.95
C LEU A 694 -15.34 30.18 -10.14
N THR A 695 -14.74 30.72 -11.20
CA THR A 695 -15.44 31.10 -12.44
C THR A 695 -15.06 30.17 -13.57
N VAL A 696 -16.02 29.51 -14.23
CA VAL A 696 -15.80 28.56 -15.35
C VAL A 696 -16.72 28.85 -16.54
N PRO A 697 -16.32 28.55 -17.79
CA PRO A 697 -17.15 28.75 -18.99
C PRO A 697 -18.30 27.74 -19.05
N LEU A 698 -19.46 28.16 -19.59
CA LEU A 698 -20.65 27.30 -19.74
C LEU A 698 -20.47 26.11 -20.68
N VAL A 699 -19.61 26.29 -21.69
CA VAL A 699 -19.21 25.27 -22.64
C VAL A 699 -17.70 25.21 -22.59
N TYR A 700 -17.16 24.04 -22.26
CA TYR A 700 -15.73 23.82 -22.29
C TYR A 700 -15.21 23.91 -23.72
N ASP A 701 -14.33 24.89 -23.96
CA ASP A 701 -13.60 25.03 -25.23
C ASP A 701 -12.10 24.73 -24.99
N PRO A 702 -11.56 23.63 -25.55
CA PRO A 702 -10.14 23.33 -25.49
C PRO A 702 -9.24 24.43 -26.06
N ALA A 703 -9.73 25.22 -27.03
CA ALA A 703 -8.97 26.31 -27.65
C ALA A 703 -8.91 27.58 -26.79
N GLY A 704 -9.81 27.72 -25.81
CA GLY A 704 -9.84 28.84 -24.86
C GLY A 704 -8.91 28.68 -23.66
N VAL A 705 -8.31 27.49 -23.47
CA VAL A 705 -7.32 27.22 -22.41
C VAL A 705 -5.96 27.69 -22.89
N THR A 706 -5.59 28.94 -22.62
CA THR A 706 -4.27 29.48 -22.99
C THR A 706 -3.16 28.63 -22.35
N ALA A 707 -2.28 28.08 -23.20
CA ALA A 707 -1.00 27.52 -22.78
C ALA A 707 -0.18 28.64 -22.11
N ARG A 708 0.67 28.31 -21.13
CA ARG A 708 1.58 29.27 -20.48
C ARG A 708 2.43 30.00 -21.53
N SER A 709 2.01 31.17 -21.96
CA SER A 709 2.85 32.19 -22.58
C SER A 709 3.43 33.05 -21.47
N PHE A 710 4.74 32.91 -21.25
CA PHE A 710 5.52 33.82 -20.42
C PHE A 710 5.63 35.16 -21.13
N GLU A 711 4.60 35.99 -21.10
CA GLU A 711 4.69 37.38 -21.53
C GLU A 711 3.57 38.21 -20.90
N GLU A 712 3.93 39.41 -20.44
CA GLU A 712 3.08 40.51 -19.96
C GLU A 712 2.75 40.61 -18.46
N THR A 713 3.78 40.96 -17.67
CA THR A 713 3.63 41.83 -16.49
C THR A 713 4.23 43.20 -16.81
N ALA A 714 3.51 44.04 -17.55
CA ALA A 714 3.87 45.45 -17.70
C ALA A 714 2.67 46.32 -18.08
N THR A 715 1.86 46.72 -17.09
CA THR A 715 1.25 48.07 -17.10
C THR A 715 0.85 48.47 -15.69
N ALA A 716 1.75 49.20 -15.03
CA ALA A 716 1.44 50.02 -13.88
C ALA A 716 0.74 51.30 -14.34
N ARG A 717 -0.39 51.67 -13.72
CA ARG A 717 -0.87 53.06 -13.61
C ARG A 717 -1.68 53.26 -12.32
N PRO A 718 -1.77 54.52 -11.83
CA PRO A 718 -1.36 54.85 -10.46
C PRO A 718 -2.52 55.09 -9.48
N VAL A 719 -2.16 55.00 -8.20
CA VAL A 719 -2.98 55.18 -6.99
C VAL A 719 -3.28 56.66 -6.71
N SER A 720 -4.47 56.97 -6.18
CA SER A 720 -4.79 57.99 -5.14
C SER A 720 -6.32 58.00 -4.84
N PRO A 721 -6.81 58.52 -3.70
CA PRO A 721 -6.79 57.90 -2.37
C PRO A 721 -8.20 57.77 -1.73
N SER A 722 -8.23 57.09 -0.58
CA SER A 722 -9.36 56.74 0.33
C SER A 722 -10.39 57.85 0.65
N PRO A 723 -11.61 57.46 1.12
CA PRO A 723 -11.87 57.55 2.56
C PRO A 723 -12.69 56.38 3.17
N ALA A 724 -12.51 56.17 4.48
CA ALA A 724 -13.21 55.22 5.35
C ALA A 724 -14.40 55.89 6.13
N PRO A 725 -15.02 55.25 7.15
CA PRO A 725 -16.18 54.34 7.10
C PRO A 725 -17.37 54.85 7.96
N PRO A 726 -18.44 54.05 8.21
CA PRO A 726 -18.66 53.68 9.62
C PRO A 726 -19.31 52.31 9.92
N GLN A 727 -18.73 51.68 10.95
CA GLN A 727 -19.27 50.95 12.11
C GLN A 727 -20.74 50.46 12.19
N GLY A 728 -20.87 49.23 12.72
CA GLY A 728 -22.02 48.74 13.51
C GLY A 728 -21.96 47.21 13.64
N GLN A 729 -21.53 46.64 14.77
CA GLN A 729 -22.39 46.18 15.89
C GLN A 729 -23.26 44.95 15.52
N THR A 730 -23.45 43.90 16.32
CA THR A 730 -22.83 43.27 17.49
C THR A 730 -23.58 41.94 17.66
N GLN A 731 -22.96 40.97 18.34
CA GLN A 731 -23.61 39.93 19.16
C GLN A 731 -24.35 38.80 18.42
N SER A 732 -24.43 37.56 18.90
CA SER A 732 -23.86 36.74 19.99
C SER A 732 -24.97 35.75 20.34
N SER A 733 -24.60 34.50 20.63
CA SER A 733 -25.36 33.55 21.47
C SER A 733 -26.60 32.93 20.81
N ALA A 734 -26.91 31.65 20.97
CA ALA A 734 -26.23 30.46 21.47
C ALA A 734 -27.22 29.31 21.18
N ALA A 735 -26.66 28.15 20.86
CA ALA A 735 -27.17 26.82 21.16
C ALA A 735 -28.68 26.56 21.03
N GLN A 736 -29.04 25.75 20.03
CA GLN A 736 -29.81 24.51 20.24
C GLN A 736 -29.78 23.68 18.95
N ALA A 737 -29.08 22.56 19.02
CA ALA A 737 -29.00 21.55 17.97
C ALA A 737 -30.34 20.81 17.83
N VAL A 738 -30.83 20.71 16.59
CA VAL A 738 -31.65 19.58 16.07
C VAL A 738 -31.33 19.43 14.56
N PRO A 739 -31.10 18.20 14.03
CA PRO A 739 -30.37 17.91 12.78
C PRO A 739 -31.19 17.91 11.46
N ALA A 740 -30.49 17.83 10.32
CA ALA A 740 -30.84 18.12 8.91
C ALA A 740 -31.27 16.89 8.05
N PRO A 741 -31.71 17.08 6.77
CA PRO A 741 -32.18 15.99 5.91
C PRO A 741 -31.39 15.72 4.59
N HIS A 742 -31.50 14.45 4.15
CA HIS A 742 -30.85 13.69 3.06
C HIS A 742 -31.58 13.74 1.68
N TRP A 743 -30.91 13.39 0.57
CA TRP A 743 -31.56 12.94 -0.68
C TRP A 743 -32.04 11.50 -0.55
N THR A 744 -33.31 11.27 -0.86
CA THR A 744 -33.97 9.97 -0.71
C THR A 744 -34.78 9.69 -1.98
N ILE A 745 -34.67 8.48 -2.53
CA ILE A 745 -35.89 7.87 -3.09
C ILE A 745 -36.85 7.87 -1.92
N GLU A 746 -38.03 8.48 -2.07
CA GLU A 746 -39.00 8.52 -0.99
C GLU A 746 -39.35 7.08 -0.60
N ASP A 747 -38.80 6.68 0.53
CA ASP A 747 -38.94 5.40 1.17
C ASP A 747 -39.51 5.66 2.58
N ASP A 748 -39.75 4.62 3.34
CA ASP A 748 -40.51 4.71 4.57
C ASP A 748 -39.60 4.98 5.79
N ARG A 749 -38.31 5.31 5.59
CA ARG A 749 -37.33 5.54 6.68
C ARG A 749 -37.73 6.66 7.64
N GLY A 750 -38.51 7.63 7.16
CA GLY A 750 -39.04 8.75 7.94
C GLY A 750 -40.38 8.47 8.65
N SER A 751 -41.02 7.32 8.44
CA SER A 751 -42.37 7.03 8.94
C SER A 751 -42.57 5.55 9.30
N ILE A 752 -41.57 4.92 9.94
CA ILE A 752 -41.64 3.51 10.35
C ILE A 752 -42.64 3.35 11.50
N ALA A 753 -43.66 2.51 11.31
CA ALA A 753 -44.68 2.22 12.30
C ALA A 753 -44.35 0.88 12.97
N ALA A 754 -44.36 0.85 14.30
CA ALA A 754 -43.94 -0.33 15.08
C ALA A 754 -44.79 -1.60 14.85
N ASP A 755 -45.97 -1.47 14.25
CA ASP A 755 -46.89 -2.55 13.90
C ASP A 755 -46.77 -3.05 12.45
N ARG A 756 -45.97 -2.38 11.60
CA ARG A 756 -45.76 -2.75 10.18
C ARG A 756 -44.35 -3.29 9.97
N LYS A 757 -44.23 -4.25 9.04
CA LYS A 757 -42.98 -4.96 8.77
C LYS A 757 -42.11 -4.16 7.81
N LEU A 758 -40.81 -4.12 8.08
CA LEU A 758 -39.85 -3.34 7.30
C LEU A 758 -39.11 -4.21 6.28
N LEU A 759 -39.00 -3.76 5.04
CA LEU A 759 -38.27 -4.40 3.95
C LEU A 759 -37.13 -3.49 3.52
N LEU A 760 -35.91 -4.01 3.46
CA LEU A 760 -34.77 -3.32 2.86
C LEU A 760 -34.55 -3.82 1.43
N VAL A 761 -34.56 -2.92 0.45
CA VAL A 761 -34.30 -3.22 -0.96
C VAL A 761 -32.91 -2.69 -1.31
N ILE A 762 -32.01 -3.56 -1.77
CA ILE A 762 -30.64 -3.23 -2.13
C ILE A 762 -30.52 -3.36 -3.65
N GLU A 763 -30.55 -2.23 -4.35
CA GLU A 763 -30.62 -2.16 -5.81
C GLU A 763 -30.06 -0.80 -6.30
N ASP A 764 -29.19 -0.83 -7.30
CA ASP A 764 -28.61 0.37 -7.90
C ASP A 764 -29.47 0.93 -9.06
N ASP A 765 -30.27 0.10 -9.74
CA ASP A 765 -31.26 0.55 -10.72
C ASP A 765 -32.49 1.21 -10.05
N LYS A 766 -32.54 2.55 -10.14
CA LYS A 766 -33.65 3.38 -9.63
C LYS A 766 -35.02 3.01 -10.16
N ALA A 767 -35.12 2.57 -11.42
CA ALA A 767 -36.39 2.21 -12.04
C ALA A 767 -36.92 0.92 -11.42
N PHE A 768 -36.04 -0.07 -11.24
CA PHE A 768 -36.39 -1.33 -10.59
C PHE A 768 -36.66 -1.16 -9.09
N ALA A 769 -35.82 -0.42 -8.37
CA ALA A 769 -36.00 -0.12 -6.95
C ALA A 769 -37.36 0.53 -6.64
N SER A 770 -37.82 1.44 -7.53
CA SER A 770 -39.14 2.08 -7.40
C SER A 770 -40.29 1.08 -7.60
N ILE A 771 -40.16 0.14 -8.55
CA ILE A 771 -41.15 -0.92 -8.79
C ILE A 771 -41.25 -1.85 -7.57
N VAL A 772 -40.11 -2.26 -7.01
CA VAL A 772 -40.08 -3.12 -5.82
C VAL A 772 -40.69 -2.39 -4.62
N ARG A 773 -40.38 -1.10 -4.42
CA ARG A 773 -40.97 -0.28 -3.35
C ARG A 773 -42.49 -0.19 -3.45
N ASP A 774 -43.02 0.16 -4.62
CA ASP A 774 -44.47 0.38 -4.80
C ASP A 774 -45.24 -0.92 -4.56
N LEU A 775 -44.71 -2.05 -5.06
CA LEU A 775 -45.30 -3.37 -4.81
C LEU A 775 -45.19 -3.78 -3.34
N SER A 776 -44.08 -3.47 -2.66
CA SER A 776 -43.90 -3.73 -1.23
C SER A 776 -44.94 -3.01 -0.37
N ARG A 777 -45.25 -1.75 -0.72
CA ARG A 777 -46.29 -0.94 -0.07
C ARG A 777 -47.69 -1.51 -0.29
N GLU A 778 -48.01 -1.97 -1.52
CA GLU A 778 -49.28 -2.66 -1.83
C GLU A 778 -49.47 -3.92 -0.97
N MET A 779 -48.37 -4.59 -0.60
CA MET A 779 -48.35 -5.82 0.20
C MET A 779 -48.22 -5.59 1.70
N GLY A 780 -48.19 -4.33 2.14
CA GLY A 780 -48.21 -3.95 3.54
C GLY A 780 -46.85 -3.90 4.24
N PHE A 781 -45.75 -3.98 3.50
CA PHE A 781 -44.41 -3.65 4.01
C PHE A 781 -44.16 -2.14 3.99
N GLN A 782 -43.34 -1.69 4.93
CA GLN A 782 -42.63 -0.42 4.84
C GLN A 782 -41.30 -0.70 4.16
N CYS A 783 -40.90 0.10 3.19
CA CYS A 783 -39.72 -0.16 2.36
C CYS A 783 -38.63 0.88 2.64
N ILE A 784 -37.38 0.45 2.83
CA ILE A 784 -36.18 1.29 2.83
C ILE A 784 -35.30 0.84 1.67
N ILE A 785 -34.63 1.76 0.99
CA ILE A 785 -33.79 1.45 -0.17
C ILE A 785 -32.33 1.77 0.14
N ALA A 786 -31.44 0.84 -0.22
CA ALA A 786 -29.99 1.03 -0.30
C ALA A 786 -29.54 0.90 -1.76
N THR A 787 -28.63 1.76 -2.19
CA THR A 787 -28.11 1.79 -3.58
C THR A 787 -26.68 1.29 -3.71
N THR A 788 -25.99 1.19 -2.58
CA THR A 788 -24.63 0.67 -2.49
C THR A 788 -24.56 -0.41 -1.43
N ALA A 789 -23.56 -1.25 -1.54
CA ALA A 789 -23.35 -2.34 -0.63
C ALA A 789 -22.92 -1.86 0.77
N GLY A 790 -22.18 -0.75 0.86
CA GLY A 790 -21.88 -0.08 2.14
C GLY A 790 -23.14 0.42 2.85
N GLU A 791 -23.98 1.17 2.14
CA GLU A 791 -25.27 1.66 2.65
C GLU A 791 -26.18 0.52 3.11
N ALA A 792 -26.18 -0.61 2.38
CA ALA A 792 -26.98 -1.77 2.72
C ALA A 792 -26.64 -2.38 4.09
N VAL A 793 -25.35 -2.52 4.41
CA VAL A 793 -24.91 -3.08 5.70
C VAL A 793 -25.24 -2.12 6.83
N ASP A 794 -25.00 -0.83 6.65
CA ASP A 794 -25.27 0.19 7.66
C ASP A 794 -26.78 0.30 7.96
N LEU A 795 -27.62 0.31 6.92
CA LEU A 795 -29.08 0.36 7.07
C LEU A 795 -29.63 -0.93 7.67
N ALA A 796 -29.09 -2.10 7.30
CA ALA A 796 -29.49 -3.37 7.90
C ALA A 796 -29.18 -3.42 9.41
N GLY A 797 -28.02 -2.93 9.84
CA GLY A 797 -27.67 -2.84 11.26
C GLY A 797 -28.51 -1.80 12.02
N THR A 798 -28.72 -0.62 11.42
CA THR A 798 -29.42 0.50 12.06
C THR A 798 -30.92 0.25 12.20
N PHE A 799 -31.57 -0.21 11.13
CA PHE A 799 -33.03 -0.32 11.07
C PHE A 799 -33.55 -1.74 11.32
N ARG A 800 -32.66 -2.75 11.33
CA ARG A 800 -32.98 -4.17 11.56
C ARG A 800 -34.24 -4.60 10.78
N PRO A 801 -34.20 -4.54 9.44
CA PRO A 801 -35.37 -4.81 8.61
C PRO A 801 -35.89 -6.23 8.85
N SER A 802 -37.19 -6.42 8.67
CA SER A 802 -37.83 -7.72 8.77
C SER A 802 -37.50 -8.65 7.59
N ALA A 803 -37.12 -8.10 6.43
CA ALA A 803 -36.67 -8.87 5.27
C ALA A 803 -35.79 -7.99 4.35
N ILE A 804 -34.98 -8.62 3.50
CA ILE A 804 -34.10 -7.95 2.53
C ILE A 804 -34.32 -8.51 1.13
N VAL A 805 -34.42 -7.64 0.13
CA VAL A 805 -34.30 -7.97 -1.30
C VAL A 805 -32.96 -7.43 -1.79
N LEU A 806 -32.13 -8.28 -2.39
CA LEU A 806 -30.75 -7.98 -2.72
C LEU A 806 -30.44 -8.23 -4.20
N ASP A 807 -29.95 -7.21 -4.91
CA ASP A 807 -29.27 -7.38 -6.19
C ASP A 807 -27.79 -7.74 -6.00
N LEU A 808 -27.28 -8.56 -6.90
CA LEU A 808 -25.86 -8.92 -6.94
C LEU A 808 -25.00 -7.89 -7.69
N GLY A 809 -25.59 -7.11 -8.58
CA GLY A 809 -24.91 -6.17 -9.48
C GLY A 809 -24.62 -4.79 -8.89
N LEU A 810 -24.13 -4.69 -7.66
CA LEU A 810 -23.91 -3.39 -7.01
C LEU A 810 -22.63 -2.68 -7.51
N PRO A 811 -22.60 -1.34 -7.54
CA PRO A 811 -21.50 -0.57 -8.15
C PRO A 811 -20.17 -0.61 -7.37
N ASP A 812 -20.21 -0.91 -6.07
CA ASP A 812 -19.05 -0.82 -5.16
C ASP A 812 -18.46 -2.17 -4.74
N GLN A 813 -19.26 -3.24 -4.71
CA GLN A 813 -18.82 -4.62 -4.46
C GLN A 813 -19.91 -5.62 -4.87
N SER A 814 -19.52 -6.88 -5.14
CA SER A 814 -20.49 -7.95 -5.41
C SER A 814 -21.53 -8.08 -4.29
N GLY A 815 -22.82 -8.18 -4.64
CA GLY A 815 -23.88 -8.40 -3.65
C GLY A 815 -23.76 -9.73 -2.92
N LEU A 816 -23.02 -10.72 -3.44
CA LEU A 816 -22.70 -11.94 -2.69
C LEU A 816 -21.87 -11.64 -1.43
N THR A 817 -21.00 -10.63 -1.49
CA THR A 817 -20.21 -10.13 -0.35
C THR A 817 -21.12 -9.50 0.70
N VAL A 818 -22.17 -8.79 0.27
CA VAL A 818 -23.18 -8.22 1.18
C VAL A 818 -23.97 -9.32 1.87
N LEU A 819 -24.42 -10.32 1.10
CA LEU A 819 -25.11 -11.49 1.63
C LEU A 819 -24.26 -12.22 2.67
N ASP A 820 -22.98 -12.51 2.38
CA ASP A 820 -22.07 -13.15 3.32
C ASP A 820 -21.91 -12.34 4.61
N ARG A 821 -21.66 -11.02 4.49
CA ARG A 821 -21.50 -10.13 5.66
C ARG A 821 -22.74 -10.09 6.54
N LEU A 822 -23.91 -9.89 5.95
CA LEU A 822 -25.17 -9.87 6.69
C LEU A 822 -25.46 -11.21 7.36
N LYS A 823 -25.15 -12.34 6.70
CA LYS A 823 -25.34 -13.67 7.27
C LYS A 823 -24.31 -14.06 8.34
N HIS A 824 -23.21 -13.34 8.44
CA HIS A 824 -22.19 -13.52 9.47
C HIS A 824 -22.26 -12.49 10.60
N ASP A 825 -23.11 -11.47 10.53
CA ASP A 825 -23.30 -10.53 11.64
C ASP A 825 -24.42 -11.02 12.58
N ASP A 826 -24.15 -11.04 13.89
CA ASP A 826 -25.07 -11.56 14.92
C ASP A 826 -26.40 -10.79 14.93
N GLU A 827 -26.38 -9.50 14.57
CA GLU A 827 -27.57 -8.66 14.57
C GLU A 827 -28.40 -8.76 13.29
N THR A 828 -27.83 -9.23 12.18
CA THR A 828 -28.50 -9.22 10.87
C THR A 828 -28.64 -10.60 10.22
N ARG A 829 -27.95 -11.64 10.72
CA ARG A 829 -27.95 -13.00 10.13
C ARG A 829 -29.30 -13.67 10.00
N HIS A 830 -30.17 -13.37 10.95
CA HIS A 830 -31.49 -13.96 11.07
C HIS A 830 -32.49 -13.30 10.11
N ILE A 831 -32.13 -12.20 9.46
CA ILE A 831 -33.03 -11.50 8.55
C ILE A 831 -33.17 -12.32 7.26
N PRO A 832 -34.38 -12.66 6.78
CA PRO A 832 -34.58 -13.38 5.53
C PRO A 832 -34.16 -12.52 4.34
N ILE A 833 -33.27 -13.03 3.48
CA ILE A 833 -32.73 -12.32 2.30
C ILE A 833 -33.15 -13.05 1.03
N HIS A 834 -33.77 -12.35 0.08
CA HIS A 834 -34.10 -12.87 -1.24
C HIS A 834 -33.24 -12.19 -2.30
N VAL A 835 -32.61 -12.97 -3.19
CA VAL A 835 -31.67 -12.45 -4.18
C VAL A 835 -32.33 -12.34 -5.55
N ILE A 836 -32.19 -11.19 -6.21
CA ILE A 836 -32.69 -10.95 -7.58
C ILE A 836 -31.52 -10.48 -8.44
N SER A 837 -31.09 -11.25 -9.43
CA SER A 837 -29.86 -10.93 -10.19
C SER A 837 -30.00 -11.16 -11.69
N ALA A 838 -29.17 -10.49 -12.50
CA ALA A 838 -29.08 -10.68 -13.94
C ALA A 838 -28.33 -11.97 -14.36
N ALA A 839 -27.50 -12.56 -13.49
CA ALA A 839 -26.66 -13.72 -13.80
C ALA A 839 -26.96 -14.90 -12.87
N ASP A 840 -27.21 -16.10 -13.42
CA ASP A 840 -27.62 -17.30 -12.65
C ASP A 840 -26.51 -17.78 -11.70
N GLN A 841 -26.65 -17.39 -10.43
CA GLN A 841 -25.81 -17.79 -9.30
C GLN A 841 -26.67 -18.37 -8.16
N SER A 842 -27.77 -19.01 -8.54
CA SER A 842 -28.78 -19.55 -7.63
C SER A 842 -28.20 -20.48 -6.56
N GLN A 843 -27.32 -21.42 -6.96
CA GLN A 843 -26.69 -22.37 -6.03
C GLN A 843 -25.82 -21.68 -4.96
N THR A 844 -25.04 -20.66 -5.34
CA THR A 844 -24.14 -19.94 -4.43
C THR A 844 -24.91 -19.03 -3.48
N ALA A 845 -25.93 -18.33 -3.97
CA ALA A 845 -26.75 -17.47 -3.12
C ALA A 845 -27.52 -18.28 -2.06
N LEU A 846 -28.09 -19.43 -2.45
CA LEU A 846 -28.82 -20.32 -1.53
C LEU A 846 -27.89 -20.95 -0.50
N SER A 847 -26.66 -21.34 -0.87
CA SER A 847 -25.69 -21.91 0.07
C SER A 847 -25.16 -20.90 1.09
N LEU A 848 -25.16 -19.61 0.76
CA LEU A 848 -24.84 -18.50 1.68
C LEU A 848 -26.02 -18.13 2.60
N GLY A 849 -27.17 -18.81 2.49
CA GLY A 849 -28.33 -18.61 3.38
C GLY A 849 -29.41 -17.66 2.85
N ALA A 850 -29.44 -17.40 1.54
CA ALA A 850 -30.58 -16.74 0.91
C ALA A 850 -31.85 -17.63 0.99
N VAL A 851 -33.01 -17.00 1.17
CA VAL A 851 -34.32 -17.67 1.27
C VAL A 851 -34.87 -18.05 -0.11
N GLY A 852 -34.41 -17.36 -1.16
CA GLY A 852 -34.80 -17.62 -2.54
C GLY A 852 -33.98 -16.79 -3.51
N TYR A 853 -34.08 -17.16 -4.79
CA TYR A 853 -33.31 -16.55 -5.87
C TYR A 853 -34.17 -16.44 -7.14
N HIS A 854 -34.11 -15.30 -7.83
CA HIS A 854 -34.75 -15.09 -9.13
C HIS A 854 -33.83 -14.38 -10.13
N VAL A 855 -33.96 -14.73 -11.41
CA VAL A 855 -33.20 -14.09 -12.51
C VAL A 855 -34.01 -12.95 -13.12
N LYS A 856 -33.37 -11.79 -13.36
CA LYS A 856 -33.97 -10.65 -14.10
C LYS A 856 -34.09 -11.00 -15.60
N PRO A 857 -35.17 -10.61 -16.31
CA PRO A 857 -36.29 -9.79 -15.86
C PRO A 857 -37.38 -10.60 -15.14
N ILE A 858 -37.71 -10.19 -13.91
CA ILE A 858 -38.81 -10.78 -13.13
C ILE A 858 -40.14 -10.07 -13.47
N ARG A 859 -41.22 -10.83 -13.68
CA ARG A 859 -42.55 -10.24 -13.90
C ARG A 859 -43.13 -9.71 -12.59
N ARG A 860 -44.05 -8.73 -12.67
CA ARG A 860 -44.69 -8.14 -11.49
C ARG A 860 -45.40 -9.20 -10.64
N GLU A 861 -46.04 -10.18 -11.27
CA GLU A 861 -46.74 -11.28 -10.60
C GLU A 861 -45.78 -12.19 -9.82
N GLU A 862 -44.59 -12.45 -10.37
CA GLU A 862 -43.54 -13.26 -9.73
C GLU A 862 -42.91 -12.51 -8.54
N LEU A 863 -42.64 -11.20 -8.68
CA LEU A 863 -42.15 -10.37 -7.59
C LEU A 863 -43.17 -10.28 -6.43
N ALA A 864 -44.47 -10.25 -6.75
CA ALA A 864 -45.53 -10.28 -5.74
C ALA A 864 -45.54 -11.61 -4.97
N GLN A 865 -45.29 -12.73 -5.64
CA GLN A 865 -45.17 -14.04 -4.97
C GLN A 865 -43.97 -14.10 -4.02
N VAL A 866 -42.83 -13.52 -4.41
CA VAL A 866 -41.63 -13.41 -3.57
C VAL A 866 -41.94 -12.65 -2.26
N LEU A 867 -42.55 -11.47 -2.37
CA LEU A 867 -42.91 -10.64 -1.22
C LEU A 867 -43.98 -11.30 -0.33
N ALA A 868 -44.96 -12.01 -0.92
CA ALA A 868 -45.96 -12.77 -0.17
C ALA A 868 -45.31 -13.89 0.66
N GLY A 869 -44.33 -14.59 0.07
CA GLY A 869 -43.56 -15.63 0.75
C GLY A 869 -42.78 -15.10 1.95
N LEU A 870 -42.14 -13.93 1.81
CA LEU A 870 -41.45 -13.25 2.91
C LEU A 870 -42.43 -12.85 4.03
N GLN A 871 -43.61 -12.34 3.70
CA GLN A 871 -44.62 -11.92 4.68
C GLN A 871 -45.18 -13.09 5.50
N ALA A 872 -45.44 -14.23 4.85
CA ALA A 872 -45.92 -15.45 5.51
C ALA A 872 -44.91 -15.95 6.55
N LYS A 873 -43.62 -16.00 6.20
CA LYS A 873 -42.54 -16.43 7.12
C LYS A 873 -42.40 -15.55 8.35
N LEU A 874 -42.73 -14.27 8.24
CA LEU A 874 -42.65 -13.29 9.33
C LEU A 874 -43.87 -13.28 10.27
N SER A 875 -44.92 -14.09 10.02
CA SER A 875 -46.20 -13.99 10.75
C SER A 875 -46.41 -15.10 11.79
N THR A 876 -45.53 -16.09 11.84
CA THR A 876 -45.57 -17.22 12.79
C THR A 876 -44.81 -16.88 14.07
N ARG A 877 -45.50 -16.93 15.22
CA ARG A 877 -44.96 -16.54 16.54
C ARG A 877 -44.32 -17.70 17.31
N MET A 878 -44.65 -18.95 16.97
CA MET A 878 -44.09 -20.15 17.60
C MET A 878 -43.50 -21.02 16.49
N ARG A 879 -42.19 -21.25 16.54
CA ARG A 879 -41.46 -22.01 15.51
C ARG A 879 -41.45 -23.48 15.87
N ARG A 880 -41.77 -24.36 14.92
CA ARG A 880 -41.91 -25.80 15.20
C ARG A 880 -40.81 -26.57 14.49
N VAL A 881 -39.97 -27.25 15.27
CA VAL A 881 -38.88 -28.08 14.76
C VAL A 881 -39.26 -29.55 14.90
N LEU A 882 -39.26 -30.28 13.79
CA LEU A 882 -39.47 -31.72 13.78
C LEU A 882 -38.11 -32.42 13.94
N ILE A 883 -37.96 -33.22 14.99
CA ILE A 883 -36.75 -34.01 15.25
C ILE A 883 -37.07 -35.47 14.95
N VAL A 884 -36.37 -36.06 13.99
CA VAL A 884 -36.52 -37.45 13.53
C VAL A 884 -35.24 -38.20 13.89
N GLU A 885 -35.26 -38.91 15.01
CA GLU A 885 -34.09 -39.59 15.60
C GLU A 885 -34.53 -40.89 16.28
N ASP A 886 -33.90 -42.02 15.96
CA ASP A 886 -34.32 -43.33 16.46
C ASP A 886 -33.94 -43.54 17.93
N ASP A 887 -32.78 -43.04 18.36
CA ASP A 887 -32.28 -43.13 19.73
C ASP A 887 -33.03 -42.17 20.67
N PRO A 888 -33.78 -42.67 21.68
CA PRO A 888 -34.55 -41.82 22.59
C PRO A 888 -33.68 -40.88 23.45
N VAL A 889 -32.44 -41.26 23.77
CA VAL A 889 -31.51 -40.42 24.55
C VAL A 889 -30.98 -39.27 23.71
N GLN A 890 -30.59 -39.55 22.47
CA GLN A 890 -30.13 -38.51 21.54
C GLN A 890 -31.28 -37.57 21.16
N ARG A 891 -32.47 -38.12 20.92
CA ARG A 891 -33.69 -37.37 20.65
C ARG A 891 -34.03 -36.39 21.77
N GLU A 892 -33.94 -36.82 23.03
CA GLU A 892 -34.14 -35.94 24.18
C GLU A 892 -33.03 -34.90 24.33
N ALA A 893 -31.77 -35.26 24.04
CA ALA A 893 -30.63 -34.34 24.10
C ALA A 893 -30.72 -33.24 23.04
N VAL A 894 -31.04 -33.58 21.79
CA VAL A 894 -31.28 -32.61 20.71
C VAL A 894 -32.52 -31.76 21.01
N GLY A 895 -33.59 -32.38 21.51
CA GLY A 895 -34.79 -31.67 21.94
C GLY A 895 -34.52 -30.61 23.01
N LYS A 896 -33.72 -30.93 24.03
CA LYS A 896 -33.31 -29.97 25.08
C LYS A 896 -32.36 -28.89 24.56
N LEU A 897 -31.48 -29.21 23.62
CA LEU A 897 -30.54 -28.26 23.04
C LEU A 897 -31.26 -27.16 22.23
N LEU A 898 -32.30 -27.54 21.48
CA LEU A 898 -33.04 -26.65 20.58
C LEU A 898 -34.25 -25.97 21.25
N LEU A 899 -34.62 -26.38 22.46
CA LEU A 899 -35.72 -25.76 23.22
C LEU A 899 -35.36 -24.32 23.60
N SER A 900 -36.23 -23.37 23.25
CA SER A 900 -36.14 -21.96 23.65
C SER A 900 -37.55 -21.38 23.80
N ASP A 901 -37.69 -20.16 24.34
CA ASP A 901 -38.99 -19.54 24.65
C ASP A 901 -39.92 -19.40 23.42
N ASP A 902 -39.36 -19.40 22.20
CA ASP A 902 -40.08 -19.27 20.93
C ASP A 902 -40.03 -20.52 20.02
N VAL A 903 -39.45 -21.63 20.50
CA VAL A 903 -39.29 -22.88 19.71
C VAL A 903 -39.94 -24.08 20.39
N GLU A 904 -40.91 -24.68 19.69
CA GLU A 904 -41.51 -25.95 20.05
C GLU A 904 -40.79 -27.08 19.29
N THR A 905 -40.29 -28.08 20.02
CA THR A 905 -39.70 -29.28 19.42
C THR A 905 -40.71 -30.43 19.44
N VAL A 906 -40.97 -31.02 18.27
CA VAL A 906 -41.80 -32.23 18.12
C VAL A 906 -40.87 -33.36 17.72
N ALA A 907 -40.81 -34.42 18.51
CA ALA A 907 -39.84 -35.49 18.32
C ALA A 907 -40.53 -36.81 17.97
N VAL A 908 -40.08 -37.44 16.88
CA VAL A 908 -40.59 -38.72 16.35
C VAL A 908 -39.45 -39.72 16.22
N GLY A 909 -39.76 -41.02 16.32
CA GLY A 909 -38.75 -42.10 16.29
C GLY A 909 -38.70 -42.88 14.99
N THR A 910 -39.64 -42.66 14.08
CA THR A 910 -39.79 -43.44 12.84
C THR A 910 -40.14 -42.54 11.65
N ALA A 911 -39.83 -42.99 10.43
CA ALA A 911 -40.19 -42.29 9.20
C ALA A 911 -41.72 -42.24 9.00
N ALA A 912 -42.45 -43.28 9.39
CA ALA A 912 -43.91 -43.31 9.35
C ALA A 912 -44.56 -42.23 10.24
N GLU A 913 -44.08 -42.08 11.48
CA GLU A 913 -44.52 -41.02 12.40
C GLU A 913 -44.17 -39.62 11.86
N CYS A 914 -42.99 -39.47 11.23
CA CYS A 914 -42.60 -38.23 10.57
C CYS A 914 -43.59 -37.83 9.46
N LEU A 915 -43.93 -38.75 8.56
CA LEU A 915 -44.90 -38.52 7.50
C LEU A 915 -46.31 -38.24 8.05
N GLU A 916 -46.72 -38.91 9.12
CA GLU A 916 -48.00 -38.63 9.78
C GLU A 916 -48.03 -37.21 10.38
N GLN A 917 -46.95 -36.79 11.04
CA GLN A 917 -46.84 -35.44 11.59
C GLN A 917 -46.84 -34.37 10.51
N LEU A 918 -46.08 -34.57 9.42
CA LEU A 918 -46.07 -33.65 8.26
C LEU A 918 -47.42 -33.57 7.54
N ARG A 919 -48.27 -34.60 7.64
CA ARG A 919 -49.65 -34.56 7.12
C ARG A 919 -50.58 -33.78 8.03
N ARG A 920 -50.43 -33.92 9.35
CA ARG A 920 -51.30 -33.29 10.34
C ARG A 920 -50.99 -31.81 10.51
N GLU A 921 -49.71 -31.46 10.49
CA GLU A 921 -49.22 -30.14 10.89
C GLU A 921 -48.03 -29.68 10.02
N SER A 922 -47.73 -28.37 10.03
CA SER A 922 -46.57 -27.79 9.35
C SER A 922 -45.42 -27.53 10.33
N PHE A 923 -44.19 -27.68 9.85
CA PHE A 923 -42.95 -27.43 10.61
C PHE A 923 -42.09 -26.38 9.89
N ASP A 924 -41.28 -25.63 10.64
CA ASP A 924 -40.37 -24.61 10.11
C ASP A 924 -38.98 -25.19 9.76
N CYS A 925 -38.58 -26.29 10.39
CA CYS A 925 -37.32 -26.98 10.17
C CYS A 925 -37.45 -28.45 10.58
N MET A 926 -36.73 -29.35 9.89
CA MET A 926 -36.63 -30.77 10.24
C MET A 926 -35.17 -31.15 10.49
N VAL A 927 -34.88 -31.74 11.66
CA VAL A 927 -33.60 -32.39 11.95
C VAL A 927 -33.77 -33.89 11.76
N LEU A 928 -33.03 -34.47 10.84
CA LEU A 928 -33.20 -35.86 10.39
C LEU A 928 -31.90 -36.66 10.58
N ASP A 929 -31.99 -37.77 11.32
CA ASP A 929 -30.99 -38.83 11.23
C ASP A 929 -31.27 -39.74 10.04
N LEU A 930 -30.20 -40.24 9.40
CA LEU A 930 -30.29 -41.16 8.25
C LEU A 930 -30.57 -42.60 8.69
N THR A 931 -30.26 -42.93 9.94
CA THR A 931 -30.55 -44.23 10.57
C THR A 931 -31.91 -44.20 11.27
N LEU A 932 -32.95 -44.69 10.60
CA LEU A 932 -34.29 -44.87 11.16
C LEU A 932 -34.69 -46.36 11.11
N PRO A 933 -35.53 -46.84 12.05
CA PRO A 933 -35.80 -48.28 12.22
C PRO A 933 -36.75 -48.88 11.18
N ASP A 934 -37.52 -48.07 10.46
CA ASP A 934 -38.56 -48.48 9.52
C ASP A 934 -38.19 -48.26 8.03
N THR A 935 -37.50 -47.17 7.71
CA THR A 935 -36.95 -46.91 6.36
C THR A 935 -35.68 -46.08 6.46
N SER A 936 -34.85 -46.02 5.42
CA SER A 936 -33.66 -45.15 5.46
C SER A 936 -34.05 -43.67 5.33
N GLY A 937 -33.36 -42.77 6.05
CA GLY A 937 -33.60 -41.31 5.92
C GLY A 937 -33.47 -40.80 4.48
N TYR A 938 -32.68 -41.47 3.64
CA TYR A 938 -32.60 -41.21 2.20
C TYR A 938 -33.93 -41.45 1.47
N THR A 939 -34.58 -42.58 1.76
CA THR A 939 -35.87 -42.96 1.16
C THR A 939 -37.00 -42.06 1.65
N LEU A 940 -36.93 -41.60 2.90
CA LEU A 940 -37.84 -40.59 3.43
C LEU A 940 -37.73 -39.27 2.65
N LEU A 941 -36.51 -38.79 2.39
CA LEU A 941 -36.29 -37.58 1.59
C LEU A 941 -36.75 -37.73 0.13
N GLU A 942 -36.50 -38.88 -0.51
CA GLU A 942 -37.03 -39.15 -1.86
C GLU A 942 -38.55 -39.15 -1.88
N THR A 943 -39.20 -39.76 -0.87
CA THR A 943 -40.67 -39.81 -0.77
C THR A 943 -41.27 -38.41 -0.58
N LEU A 944 -40.65 -37.57 0.25
CA LEU A 944 -41.07 -36.18 0.46
C LEU A 944 -40.90 -35.32 -0.79
N SER A 945 -39.92 -35.62 -1.64
CA SER A 945 -39.68 -34.88 -2.88
C SER A 945 -40.66 -35.22 -4.02
N GLN A 946 -41.37 -36.34 -3.94
CA GLN A 946 -42.29 -36.84 -4.98
C GLN A 946 -43.74 -36.37 -4.81
N ASP A 947 -44.10 -35.80 -3.65
CA ASP A 947 -45.45 -35.30 -3.35
C ASP A 947 -45.58 -33.84 -3.85
N GLU A 948 -46.08 -33.64 -5.08
CA GLU A 948 -46.14 -32.33 -5.76
C GLU A 948 -47.13 -31.31 -5.13
N ASP A 949 -48.02 -31.75 -4.25
CA ASP A 949 -49.11 -30.91 -3.71
C ASP A 949 -48.71 -30.07 -2.46
N ARG A 950 -47.51 -30.23 -1.88
CA ARG A 950 -47.05 -29.43 -0.72
C ARG A 950 -45.52 -29.21 -0.67
N ALA A 951 -45.10 -28.00 -0.29
CA ALA A 951 -43.71 -27.70 0.05
C ALA A 951 -43.35 -28.30 1.43
N PHE A 952 -42.32 -29.15 1.51
CA PHE A 952 -41.80 -29.72 2.77
C PHE A 952 -40.73 -28.81 3.41
N PRO A 953 -40.51 -28.87 4.74
CA PRO A 953 -39.62 -27.94 5.45
C PRO A 953 -38.13 -28.18 5.14
N PRO A 954 -37.26 -27.16 5.34
CA PRO A 954 -35.81 -27.33 5.24
C PRO A 954 -35.30 -28.45 6.14
N VAL A 955 -34.45 -29.31 5.60
CA VAL A 955 -33.92 -30.48 6.31
C VAL A 955 -32.46 -30.26 6.70
N ILE A 956 -32.13 -30.56 7.95
CA ILE A 956 -30.76 -30.65 8.47
C ILE A 956 -30.48 -32.13 8.71
N VAL A 957 -29.51 -32.67 7.98
CA VAL A 957 -29.11 -34.07 8.15
C VAL A 957 -28.09 -34.15 9.28
N TYR A 958 -28.43 -34.84 10.37
CA TYR A 958 -27.58 -35.01 11.54
C TYR A 958 -27.24 -36.50 11.69
N THR A 959 -26.12 -36.94 11.08
CA THR A 959 -25.76 -38.37 10.95
C THR A 959 -24.41 -38.70 11.57
N GLY A 960 -24.27 -39.89 12.16
CA GLY A 960 -22.99 -40.39 12.69
C GLY A 960 -22.10 -41.13 11.68
N HIS A 961 -22.53 -41.24 10.41
CA HIS A 961 -21.78 -41.94 9.38
C HIS A 961 -20.91 -41.00 8.55
N ASP A 962 -19.68 -41.41 8.25
CA ASP A 962 -18.84 -40.77 7.22
C ASP A 962 -19.50 -40.97 5.85
N LEU A 963 -19.82 -39.87 5.17
CA LEU A 963 -20.47 -39.89 3.85
C LEU A 963 -19.41 -39.98 2.76
N SER A 964 -19.66 -40.81 1.74
CA SER A 964 -18.85 -40.76 0.52
C SER A 964 -19.17 -39.47 -0.28
N PRO A 965 -18.24 -38.97 -1.13
CA PRO A 965 -18.50 -37.79 -1.96
C PRO A 965 -19.76 -37.94 -2.84
N ASP A 966 -20.03 -39.16 -3.32
CA ASP A 966 -21.22 -39.48 -4.12
C ASP A 966 -22.51 -39.44 -3.28
N ASP A 967 -22.46 -39.93 -2.03
CA ASP A 967 -23.61 -39.92 -1.11
C ASP A 967 -23.92 -38.50 -0.62
N GLU A 968 -22.89 -37.69 -0.34
CA GLU A 968 -23.03 -36.28 0.01
C GLU A 968 -23.69 -35.50 -1.14
N GLN A 969 -23.24 -35.73 -2.38
CA GLN A 969 -23.80 -35.07 -3.56
C GLN A 969 -25.26 -35.47 -3.83
N ARG A 970 -25.64 -36.71 -3.48
CA ARG A 970 -27.03 -37.19 -3.56
C ARG A 970 -27.91 -36.57 -2.48
N LEU A 971 -27.41 -36.42 -1.25
CA LEU A 971 -28.10 -35.75 -0.15
C LEU A 971 -28.25 -34.24 -0.36
N ARG A 972 -27.25 -33.58 -0.97
CA ARG A 972 -27.30 -32.15 -1.32
C ARG A 972 -28.46 -31.77 -2.24
N ARG A 973 -29.08 -32.73 -2.94
CA ARG A 973 -30.30 -32.49 -3.73
C ARG A 973 -31.54 -32.24 -2.89
N TYR A 974 -31.56 -32.74 -1.65
CA TYR A 974 -32.72 -32.74 -0.78
C TYR A 974 -32.48 -32.01 0.56
N SER A 975 -31.21 -31.82 0.95
CA SER A 975 -30.80 -31.11 2.16
C SER A 975 -29.70 -30.10 1.85
N SER A 976 -29.89 -28.86 2.33
CA SER A 976 -28.89 -27.78 2.23
C SER A 976 -27.85 -27.81 3.35
N SER A 977 -28.03 -28.63 4.39
CA SER A 977 -27.14 -28.69 5.56
C SER A 977 -26.93 -30.13 6.05
N ILE A 978 -25.66 -30.54 6.12
CA ILE A 978 -25.26 -31.89 6.54
C ILE A 978 -24.23 -31.77 7.67
N ILE A 979 -24.52 -32.40 8.81
CA ILE A 979 -23.72 -32.34 10.03
C ILE A 979 -23.34 -33.77 10.43
N ILE A 980 -22.04 -34.02 10.54
CA ILE A 980 -21.48 -35.30 10.99
C ILE A 980 -21.38 -35.30 12.53
N LYS A 981 -21.98 -36.29 13.21
CA LYS A 981 -22.00 -36.43 14.68
C LYS A 981 -20.56 -36.65 15.18
N GLY A 982 -20.06 -35.73 16.01
CA GLY A 982 -18.70 -35.71 16.55
C GLY A 982 -18.57 -34.78 17.77
N ALA A 983 -17.37 -34.64 18.34
CA ALA A 983 -17.13 -33.93 19.60
C ALA A 983 -17.52 -32.44 19.63
N LYS A 984 -17.81 -31.84 18.47
CA LYS A 984 -18.20 -30.42 18.30
C LYS A 984 -19.45 -30.26 17.41
N SER A 985 -20.21 -31.34 17.22
CA SER A 985 -21.42 -31.37 16.39
C SER A 985 -22.65 -30.69 17.03
N PRO A 986 -22.82 -30.65 18.37
CA PRO A 986 -23.94 -29.93 18.99
C PRO A 986 -23.89 -28.42 18.79
N GLU A 987 -22.71 -27.79 18.85
CA GLU A 987 -22.55 -26.35 18.63
C GLU A 987 -22.92 -25.96 17.19
N ARG A 988 -22.59 -26.82 16.21
CA ARG A 988 -22.92 -26.60 14.79
C ARG A 988 -24.40 -26.80 14.51
N LEU A 989 -25.02 -27.82 15.11
CA LEU A 989 -26.46 -28.07 14.98
C LEU A 989 -27.26 -26.88 15.50
N LEU A 990 -26.88 -26.33 16.66
CA LEU A 990 -27.52 -25.15 17.23
C LEU A 990 -27.38 -23.92 16.32
N ASP A 991 -26.20 -23.71 15.73
CA ASP A 991 -25.95 -22.57 14.84
C ASP A 991 -26.76 -22.64 13.53
N GLU A 992 -26.85 -23.84 12.93
CA GLU A 992 -27.64 -24.09 11.72
C GLU A 992 -29.14 -23.94 11.98
N VAL A 993 -29.65 -24.51 13.08
CA VAL A 993 -31.07 -24.38 13.45
C VAL A 993 -31.41 -22.91 13.74
N SER A 994 -30.55 -22.15 14.44
CA SER A 994 -30.77 -20.71 14.67
C SER A 994 -30.85 -19.92 13.36
N LEU A 995 -30.08 -20.30 12.33
CA LEU A 995 -30.09 -19.67 11.02
C LEU A 995 -31.39 -19.97 10.27
N PHE A 996 -31.81 -21.25 10.20
CA PHE A 996 -33.04 -21.66 9.51
C PHE A 996 -34.31 -21.13 10.19
N LEU A 997 -34.31 -21.04 11.52
CA LEU A 997 -35.41 -20.50 12.30
C LEU A 997 -35.43 -18.96 12.34
N HIS A 998 -34.44 -18.29 11.74
CA HIS A 998 -34.36 -16.83 11.70
C HIS A 998 -34.43 -16.22 13.12
N GLN A 999 -33.74 -16.83 14.10
CA GLN A 999 -33.71 -16.38 15.49
C GLN A 999 -32.61 -15.34 15.75
N VAL A 1000 -32.91 -14.34 16.58
CA VAL A 1000 -31.94 -13.33 17.01
C VAL A 1000 -31.01 -13.94 18.07
N VAL A 1001 -29.71 -14.07 17.76
CA VAL A 1001 -28.72 -14.69 18.67
C VAL A 1001 -28.63 -13.96 20.02
N ALA A 1002 -28.87 -12.65 20.04
CA ALA A 1002 -28.86 -11.84 21.26
C ALA A 1002 -29.95 -12.24 22.28
N GLU A 1003 -31.06 -12.80 21.80
CA GLU A 1003 -32.21 -13.21 22.62
C GLU A 1003 -32.03 -14.63 23.19
N LEU A 1004 -31.04 -15.40 22.70
CA LEU A 1004 -30.76 -16.75 23.19
C LEU A 1004 -30.14 -16.75 24.60
N PRO A 1005 -30.34 -17.82 25.39
CA PRO A 1005 -29.64 -18.08 26.64
C PRO A 1005 -28.11 -17.89 26.56
N PRO A 1006 -27.43 -17.45 27.64
CA PRO A 1006 -25.99 -17.14 27.62
C PRO A 1006 -25.08 -18.33 27.25
N GLU A 1007 -25.48 -19.56 27.59
CA GLU A 1007 -24.72 -20.76 27.27
C GLU A 1007 -24.78 -21.09 25.76
N GLN A 1008 -25.96 -21.01 25.16
CA GLN A 1008 -26.17 -21.18 23.71
C GLN A 1008 -25.40 -20.13 22.90
N ARG A 1009 -25.41 -18.86 23.34
CA ARG A 1009 -24.58 -17.79 22.74
C ARG A 1009 -23.09 -18.09 22.74
N ARG A 1010 -22.55 -18.58 23.86
CA ARG A 1010 -21.12 -18.95 23.97
C ARG A 1010 -20.76 -20.15 23.09
N MET A 1011 -21.68 -21.10 22.91
CA MET A 1011 -21.49 -22.25 22.02
C MET A 1011 -21.43 -21.82 20.55
N ILE A 1012 -22.33 -20.93 20.12
CA ILE A 1012 -22.33 -20.34 18.78
C ILE A 1012 -21.03 -19.56 18.52
N GLN A 1013 -20.60 -18.70 19.46
CA GLN A 1013 -19.35 -17.94 19.33
C GLN A 1013 -18.11 -18.84 19.18
N LYS A 1014 -18.05 -19.96 19.92
CA LYS A 1014 -16.94 -20.91 19.83
C LYS A 1014 -16.91 -21.69 18.50
N ALA A 1015 -18.07 -21.98 17.91
CA ALA A 1015 -18.14 -22.60 16.59
C ALA A 1015 -17.61 -21.66 15.49
N ARG A 1016 -17.83 -20.34 15.64
CA ARG A 1016 -17.49 -19.31 14.64
C ARG A 1016 -16.00 -18.93 14.57
N HIS A 1017 -15.22 -19.09 15.66
CA HIS A 1017 -13.79 -18.75 15.67
C HIS A 1017 -12.89 -19.73 14.88
N ARG A 1018 -13.41 -20.86 14.39
CA ARG A 1018 -12.71 -21.76 13.48
C ARG A 1018 -13.54 -21.86 12.20
N ASP A 1019 -13.09 -21.14 11.19
CA ASP A 1019 -13.84 -20.97 9.94
C ASP A 1019 -13.73 -22.25 9.09
N ALA A 1020 -14.69 -23.17 9.25
CA ALA A 1020 -14.65 -24.49 8.61
C ALA A 1020 -14.56 -24.46 7.07
N MET A 1021 -14.84 -23.31 6.43
CA MET A 1021 -14.67 -23.14 4.98
C MET A 1021 -13.23 -23.01 4.52
N LEU A 1022 -12.35 -22.47 5.37
CA LEU A 1022 -10.95 -22.26 5.03
C LEU A 1022 -10.08 -23.45 5.42
N GLU A 1023 -10.55 -24.29 6.34
CA GLU A 1023 -9.81 -25.44 6.87
C GLU A 1023 -9.46 -26.45 5.77
N GLY A 1024 -8.17 -26.54 5.43
CA GLY A 1024 -7.62 -27.47 4.43
C GLY A 1024 -7.65 -26.97 2.98
N ARG A 1025 -8.21 -25.78 2.70
CA ARG A 1025 -8.27 -25.18 1.35
C ARG A 1025 -6.95 -24.57 0.95
N ARG A 1026 -6.55 -24.75 -0.31
CA ARG A 1026 -5.28 -24.22 -0.85
C ARG A 1026 -5.50 -22.93 -1.63
N ILE A 1027 -4.90 -21.85 -1.15
CA ILE A 1027 -4.93 -20.54 -1.79
C ILE A 1027 -3.56 -20.25 -2.38
N LEU A 1028 -3.51 -20.00 -3.70
CA LEU A 1028 -2.30 -19.52 -4.37
C LEU A 1028 -2.23 -18.00 -4.23
N LEU A 1029 -1.29 -17.52 -3.44
CA LEU A 1029 -1.01 -16.11 -3.25
C LEU A 1029 0.14 -15.68 -4.18
N VAL A 1030 -0.17 -14.83 -5.15
CA VAL A 1030 0.78 -14.32 -6.15
C VAL A 1030 1.09 -12.85 -5.84
N GLU A 1031 2.23 -12.60 -5.23
CA GLU A 1031 2.66 -11.28 -4.76
C GLU A 1031 4.20 -11.24 -4.70
N ASP A 1032 4.82 -10.19 -5.23
CA ASP A 1032 6.28 -10.06 -5.30
C ASP A 1032 6.89 -9.48 -4.01
N ASP A 1033 6.13 -8.70 -3.23
CA ASP A 1033 6.56 -8.17 -1.94
C ASP A 1033 6.35 -9.16 -0.78
N ILE A 1034 7.47 -9.61 -0.21
CA ILE A 1034 7.51 -10.55 0.93
C ILE A 1034 6.73 -10.05 2.15
N ARG A 1035 6.60 -8.73 2.36
CA ARG A 1035 5.85 -8.13 3.48
C ARG A 1035 4.35 -8.26 3.29
N ASN A 1036 3.86 -8.07 2.06
CA ASN A 1036 2.47 -8.27 1.71
C ASN A 1036 2.10 -9.75 1.79
N VAL A 1037 2.99 -10.62 1.31
CA VAL A 1037 2.87 -12.08 1.48
C VAL A 1037 2.73 -12.44 2.96
N TYR A 1038 3.61 -11.95 3.84
CA TYR A 1038 3.54 -12.22 5.27
C TYR A 1038 2.24 -11.71 5.91
N SER A 1039 1.82 -10.51 5.56
CA SER A 1039 0.59 -9.88 6.09
C SER A 1039 -0.66 -10.69 5.69
N LEU A 1040 -0.78 -11.07 4.43
CA LEU A 1040 -1.90 -11.85 3.92
C LEU A 1040 -1.91 -13.29 4.46
N SER A 1041 -0.74 -13.94 4.52
CA SER A 1041 -0.61 -15.26 5.15
C SER A 1041 -1.02 -15.22 6.62
N SER A 1042 -0.62 -14.19 7.37
CA SER A 1042 -0.98 -14.05 8.79
C SER A 1042 -2.48 -13.88 9.05
N VAL A 1043 -3.23 -13.45 8.03
CA VAL A 1043 -4.70 -13.31 8.09
C VAL A 1043 -5.40 -14.62 7.74
N LEU A 1044 -4.90 -15.35 6.75
CA LEU A 1044 -5.56 -16.52 6.16
C LEU A 1044 -5.17 -17.85 6.84
N GLU A 1045 -3.91 -18.06 7.20
CA GLU A 1045 -3.41 -19.31 7.79
C GLU A 1045 -4.02 -19.65 9.16
N PRO A 1046 -4.21 -18.71 10.11
CA PRO A 1046 -4.82 -19.01 11.41
C PRO A 1046 -6.27 -19.51 11.29
N ARG A 1047 -6.92 -19.28 10.16
CA ARG A 1047 -8.29 -19.71 9.85
C ARG A 1047 -8.34 -21.07 9.16
N GLY A 1048 -7.19 -21.71 8.92
CA GLY A 1048 -7.08 -23.07 8.40
C GLY A 1048 -6.71 -23.18 6.91
N ALA A 1049 -6.53 -22.07 6.20
CA ALA A 1049 -6.12 -22.08 4.80
C ALA A 1049 -4.65 -22.49 4.65
N LEU A 1050 -4.36 -23.29 3.63
CA LEU A 1050 -3.02 -23.67 3.19
C LEU A 1050 -2.58 -22.68 2.10
N ILE A 1051 -1.55 -21.87 2.37
CA ILE A 1051 -1.09 -20.87 1.41
C ILE A 1051 0.07 -21.40 0.59
N GLU A 1052 -0.06 -21.35 -0.74
CA GLU A 1052 1.03 -21.56 -1.69
C GLU A 1052 1.44 -20.22 -2.28
N ILE A 1053 2.74 -19.91 -2.33
CA ILE A 1053 3.25 -18.57 -2.65
C ILE A 1053 3.93 -18.60 -4.02
N ALA A 1054 3.59 -17.64 -4.87
CA ALA A 1054 4.29 -17.35 -6.13
C ALA A 1054 4.69 -15.86 -6.18
N ARG A 1055 5.85 -15.54 -6.75
CA ARG A 1055 6.39 -14.17 -6.75
C ARG A 1055 6.14 -13.37 -8.03
N ASN A 1056 5.51 -13.97 -9.03
CA ASN A 1056 5.18 -13.36 -10.31
C ASN A 1056 4.18 -14.24 -11.08
N GLY A 1057 3.61 -13.69 -12.15
CA GLY A 1057 2.64 -14.41 -12.98
C GLY A 1057 3.16 -15.73 -13.57
N GLN A 1058 4.46 -15.83 -13.88
CA GLN A 1058 5.03 -17.06 -14.45
C GLN A 1058 5.16 -18.17 -13.39
N GLU A 1059 5.60 -17.83 -12.17
CA GLU A 1059 5.61 -18.76 -11.04
C GLU A 1059 4.20 -19.23 -10.68
N ALA A 1060 3.19 -18.35 -10.80
CA ALA A 1060 1.80 -18.71 -10.58
C ALA A 1060 1.31 -19.78 -11.57
N ILE A 1061 1.62 -19.62 -12.86
CA ILE A 1061 1.30 -20.62 -13.89
C ILE A 1061 2.02 -21.94 -13.58
N ASN A 1062 3.31 -21.90 -13.25
CA ASN A 1062 4.07 -23.11 -12.92
C ASN A 1062 3.50 -23.84 -11.68
N ALA A 1063 3.05 -23.09 -10.68
CA ALA A 1063 2.41 -23.64 -9.48
C ALA A 1063 1.06 -24.31 -9.83
N LEU A 1064 0.25 -23.68 -10.68
CA LEU A 1064 -1.00 -24.28 -11.17
C LEU A 1064 -0.75 -25.55 -12.01
N GLU A 1065 0.30 -25.57 -12.84
CA GLU A 1065 0.69 -26.77 -13.59
C GLU A 1065 1.11 -27.91 -12.66
N ALA A 1066 1.95 -27.63 -11.68
CA ALA A 1066 2.39 -28.62 -10.69
C ALA A 1066 1.20 -29.15 -9.86
N ALA A 1067 0.30 -28.26 -9.44
CA ALA A 1067 -0.93 -28.61 -8.73
C ALA A 1067 -1.88 -29.47 -9.58
N SER A 1068 -1.91 -29.26 -10.90
CA SER A 1068 -2.76 -30.05 -11.81
C SER A 1068 -2.30 -31.50 -12.01
N ALA A 1069 -1.03 -31.82 -11.69
CA ALA A 1069 -0.48 -33.17 -11.84
C ALA A 1069 -0.86 -34.12 -10.69
N GLU A 1070 -1.27 -33.60 -9.53
CA GLU A 1070 -1.65 -34.37 -8.34
C GLU A 1070 -3.05 -33.96 -7.85
N PRO A 1071 -4.08 -34.82 -7.91
CA PRO A 1071 -5.45 -34.48 -7.51
C PRO A 1071 -5.58 -33.97 -6.06
N GLY A 1072 -4.67 -34.35 -5.17
CA GLY A 1072 -4.64 -33.90 -3.77
C GLY A 1072 -3.97 -32.53 -3.52
N ARG A 1073 -3.49 -31.85 -4.58
CA ARG A 1073 -2.82 -30.53 -4.50
C ARG A 1073 -3.50 -29.45 -5.33
N ALA A 1074 -4.74 -29.66 -5.76
CA ALA A 1074 -5.49 -28.65 -6.50
C ALA A 1074 -5.57 -27.32 -5.74
N ILE A 1075 -5.41 -26.21 -6.46
CA ILE A 1075 -5.57 -24.85 -5.93
C ILE A 1075 -7.06 -24.49 -5.99
N ASP A 1076 -7.61 -24.01 -4.88
CA ASP A 1076 -9.02 -23.65 -4.74
C ASP A 1076 -9.29 -22.19 -5.14
N LEU A 1077 -8.32 -21.28 -4.94
CA LEU A 1077 -8.45 -19.85 -5.23
C LEU A 1077 -7.09 -19.20 -5.48
N VAL A 1078 -7.03 -18.21 -6.38
CA VAL A 1078 -5.84 -17.40 -6.65
C VAL A 1078 -6.05 -15.96 -6.21
N LEU A 1079 -5.16 -15.45 -5.35
CA LEU A 1079 -5.03 -14.02 -5.06
C LEU A 1079 -3.87 -13.48 -5.91
N MET A 1080 -4.14 -12.60 -6.87
CA MET A 1080 -3.18 -12.19 -7.90
C MET A 1080 -2.90 -10.69 -7.85
N ASP A 1081 -1.67 -10.28 -7.56
CA ASP A 1081 -1.29 -8.87 -7.72
C ASP A 1081 -1.26 -8.46 -9.20
N VAL A 1082 -1.70 -7.23 -9.50
CA VAL A 1082 -1.71 -6.69 -10.86
C VAL A 1082 -0.30 -6.36 -11.33
N MET A 1083 0.51 -5.71 -10.49
CA MET A 1083 1.80 -5.14 -10.87
C MET A 1083 2.94 -5.99 -10.31
N MET A 1084 3.53 -6.85 -11.14
CA MET A 1084 4.64 -7.72 -10.74
C MET A 1084 5.70 -7.84 -11.84
N PRO A 1085 6.98 -8.11 -11.50
CA PRO A 1085 8.05 -8.31 -12.48
C PRO A 1085 7.88 -9.62 -13.27
N VAL A 1086 8.57 -9.73 -14.42
CA VAL A 1086 8.56 -10.89 -15.35
C VAL A 1086 7.23 -11.06 -16.11
N MET A 1087 6.12 -11.24 -15.40
CA MET A 1087 4.78 -11.36 -15.97
C MET A 1087 3.78 -10.71 -15.01
N ASP A 1088 3.06 -9.70 -15.50
CA ASP A 1088 2.04 -8.99 -14.75
C ASP A 1088 0.78 -9.84 -14.53
N GLY A 1089 -0.03 -9.45 -13.54
CA GLY A 1089 -1.21 -10.22 -13.13
C GLY A 1089 -2.32 -10.25 -14.19
N LEU A 1090 -2.44 -9.21 -15.03
CA LEU A 1090 -3.44 -9.17 -16.09
C LEU A 1090 -3.09 -10.15 -17.21
N ALA A 1091 -1.82 -10.19 -17.62
CA ALA A 1091 -1.28 -11.14 -18.58
C ALA A 1091 -1.39 -12.57 -18.05
N ALA A 1092 -1.02 -12.81 -16.79
CA ALA A 1092 -1.16 -14.11 -16.15
C ALA A 1092 -2.62 -14.58 -16.11
N THR A 1093 -3.55 -13.70 -15.72
CA THR A 1093 -4.99 -14.02 -15.67
C THR A 1093 -5.53 -14.40 -17.06
N ARG A 1094 -5.19 -13.65 -18.11
CA ARG A 1094 -5.59 -13.99 -19.50
C ARG A 1094 -5.04 -15.35 -19.93
N LEU A 1095 -3.79 -15.67 -19.58
CA LEU A 1095 -3.18 -16.97 -19.87
C LEU A 1095 -3.86 -18.10 -19.11
N ILE A 1096 -4.16 -17.92 -17.81
CA ILE A 1096 -4.88 -18.91 -17.01
C ILE A 1096 -6.28 -19.16 -17.59
N ARG A 1097 -6.96 -18.11 -18.08
CA ARG A 1097 -8.29 -18.21 -18.70
C ARG A 1097 -8.29 -18.84 -20.08
N ALA A 1098 -7.20 -18.74 -20.82
CA ALA A 1098 -7.04 -19.40 -22.12
C ALA A 1098 -6.90 -20.94 -21.97
N ASP A 1099 -6.52 -21.44 -20.80
CA ASP A 1099 -6.43 -22.88 -20.52
C ASP A 1099 -7.78 -23.46 -20.06
N ALA A 1100 -8.25 -24.51 -20.73
CA ALA A 1100 -9.52 -25.18 -20.44
C ALA A 1100 -9.58 -25.82 -19.04
N ARG A 1101 -8.41 -26.10 -18.42
CA ARG A 1101 -8.34 -26.73 -17.09
C ARG A 1101 -8.73 -25.76 -15.96
N TRP A 1102 -8.50 -24.45 -16.14
CA TRP A 1102 -8.65 -23.43 -15.10
C TRP A 1102 -9.68 -22.36 -15.44
N THR A 1103 -10.54 -22.61 -16.45
CA THR A 1103 -11.58 -21.67 -16.85
C THR A 1103 -12.54 -21.33 -15.71
N LYS A 1104 -12.74 -22.26 -14.77
CA LYS A 1104 -13.58 -22.09 -13.57
C LYS A 1104 -12.80 -21.74 -12.31
N LEU A 1105 -11.46 -21.65 -12.37
CA LEU A 1105 -10.64 -21.36 -11.19
C LEU A 1105 -10.90 -19.91 -10.72
N PRO A 1106 -11.31 -19.68 -9.47
CA PRO A 1106 -11.52 -18.34 -8.95
C PRO A 1106 -10.21 -17.54 -8.87
N ILE A 1107 -10.19 -16.34 -9.48
CA ILE A 1107 -9.06 -15.40 -9.43
C ILE A 1107 -9.57 -14.06 -8.92
N VAL A 1108 -9.02 -13.60 -7.78
CA VAL A 1108 -9.28 -12.27 -7.21
C VAL A 1108 -8.04 -11.41 -7.40
N MET A 1109 -8.18 -10.29 -8.12
CA MET A 1109 -7.08 -9.38 -8.45
C MET A 1109 -6.82 -8.37 -7.33
N LEU A 1110 -5.57 -8.15 -6.96
CA LEU A 1110 -5.14 -7.14 -5.98
C LEU A 1110 -4.49 -5.98 -6.75
N THR A 1111 -5.12 -4.79 -6.77
CA THR A 1111 -4.65 -3.64 -7.57
C THR A 1111 -4.23 -2.45 -6.71
N ALA A 1112 -3.15 -1.77 -7.08
CA ALA A 1112 -2.69 -0.53 -6.43
C ALA A 1112 -3.49 0.73 -6.82
N LYS A 1113 -4.40 0.61 -7.80
CA LYS A 1113 -5.22 1.71 -8.30
C LYS A 1113 -6.71 1.42 -8.13
N ALA A 1114 -7.42 2.37 -7.54
CA ALA A 1114 -8.87 2.33 -7.32
C ALA A 1114 -9.63 3.17 -8.37
N MET A 1115 -9.16 3.20 -9.62
CA MET A 1115 -9.87 3.90 -10.70
C MET A 1115 -10.91 2.97 -11.35
N PRO A 1116 -12.07 3.48 -11.80
CA PRO A 1116 -13.07 2.70 -12.51
C PRO A 1116 -12.51 1.92 -13.71
N ASP A 1117 -11.58 2.52 -14.45
CA ASP A 1117 -10.94 1.88 -15.62
C ASP A 1117 -10.09 0.65 -15.25
N ASP A 1118 -9.44 0.65 -14.07
CA ASP A 1118 -8.61 -0.48 -13.64
C ASP A 1118 -9.47 -1.68 -13.21
N GLN A 1119 -10.65 -1.43 -12.63
CA GLN A 1119 -11.65 -2.46 -12.33
C GLN A 1119 -12.14 -3.11 -13.63
N GLN A 1120 -12.48 -2.29 -14.62
CA GLN A 1120 -12.92 -2.75 -15.94
C GLN A 1120 -11.86 -3.66 -16.57
N HIS A 1121 -10.59 -3.23 -16.56
CA HIS A 1121 -9.48 -4.01 -17.12
C HIS A 1121 -9.23 -5.34 -16.38
N CYS A 1122 -9.42 -5.40 -15.06
CA CYS A 1122 -9.28 -6.64 -14.30
C CYS A 1122 -10.37 -7.66 -14.67
N LEU A 1123 -11.62 -7.21 -14.78
CA LEU A 1123 -12.75 -8.06 -15.15
C LEU A 1123 -12.66 -8.51 -16.62
N GLU A 1124 -12.26 -7.61 -17.53
CA GLU A 1124 -12.01 -7.93 -18.95
C GLU A 1124 -10.86 -8.93 -19.14
N ALA A 1125 -9.85 -8.91 -18.27
CA ALA A 1125 -8.79 -9.91 -18.26
C ALA A 1125 -9.27 -11.30 -17.81
N GLY A 1126 -10.47 -11.39 -17.23
CA GLY A 1126 -11.12 -12.63 -16.79
C GLY A 1126 -11.03 -12.90 -15.28
N ALA A 1127 -10.71 -11.89 -14.47
CA ALA A 1127 -10.81 -12.02 -13.01
C ALA A 1127 -12.28 -12.21 -12.56
N ASN A 1128 -12.49 -12.94 -11.47
CA ASN A 1128 -13.81 -13.10 -10.86
C ASN A 1128 -14.20 -11.89 -10.03
N ASP A 1129 -13.20 -11.28 -9.38
CA ASP A 1129 -13.37 -10.10 -8.54
C ASP A 1129 -12.05 -9.35 -8.40
N TYR A 1130 -12.09 -8.19 -7.76
CA TYR A 1130 -10.93 -7.36 -7.52
C TYR A 1130 -10.96 -6.72 -6.13
N MET A 1131 -9.78 -6.31 -5.66
CA MET A 1131 -9.59 -5.59 -4.43
C MET A 1131 -8.53 -4.51 -4.61
N ALA A 1132 -8.88 -3.28 -4.25
CA ALA A 1132 -7.93 -2.18 -4.21
C ALA A 1132 -7.02 -2.30 -2.97
N LYS A 1133 -5.73 -2.01 -3.13
CA LYS A 1133 -4.74 -1.81 -2.06
C LYS A 1133 -4.86 -0.35 -1.60
N PRO A 1134 -4.97 -0.03 -0.30
CA PRO A 1134 -4.70 -0.87 0.88
C PRO A 1134 -5.77 -1.96 1.13
N ILE A 1135 -5.32 -3.16 1.52
CA ILE A 1135 -6.17 -4.35 1.64
C ILE A 1135 -6.97 -4.28 2.95
N ASP A 1136 -8.30 -4.24 2.83
CA ASP A 1136 -9.19 -4.41 3.97
C ASP A 1136 -9.37 -5.89 4.29
N VAL A 1137 -8.93 -6.30 5.48
CA VAL A 1137 -8.97 -7.67 5.99
C VAL A 1137 -10.39 -8.25 5.93
N ASP A 1138 -11.39 -7.50 6.37
CA ASP A 1138 -12.77 -8.00 6.46
C ASP A 1138 -13.37 -8.20 5.06
N LYS A 1139 -13.05 -7.31 4.13
CA LYS A 1139 -13.40 -7.44 2.71
C LYS A 1139 -12.71 -8.64 2.08
N LEU A 1140 -11.42 -8.85 2.35
CA LEU A 1140 -10.63 -9.95 1.79
C LEU A 1140 -11.23 -11.30 2.17
N LEU A 1141 -11.55 -11.48 3.44
CA LEU A 1141 -12.13 -12.72 3.95
C LEU A 1141 -13.50 -13.00 3.35
N SER A 1142 -14.31 -11.96 3.18
CA SER A 1142 -15.63 -12.08 2.54
C SER A 1142 -15.48 -12.55 1.08
N LEU A 1143 -14.58 -11.93 0.30
CA LEU A 1143 -14.34 -12.32 -1.09
C LEU A 1143 -13.81 -13.76 -1.20
N VAL A 1144 -12.84 -14.09 -0.35
CA VAL A 1144 -12.22 -15.41 -0.30
C VAL A 1144 -13.29 -16.48 0.01
N ARG A 1145 -14.25 -16.21 0.90
CA ARG A 1145 -15.39 -17.12 1.18
C ARG A 1145 -16.36 -17.26 0.01
N VAL A 1146 -16.76 -16.13 -0.59
CA VAL A 1146 -17.70 -16.10 -1.72
C VAL A 1146 -17.16 -16.91 -2.90
N TRP A 1147 -15.86 -16.78 -3.17
CA TRP A 1147 -15.24 -17.34 -4.35
C TRP A 1147 -14.58 -18.70 -4.11
N MET A 1148 -14.53 -19.23 -2.89
CA MET A 1148 -14.17 -20.63 -2.64
C MET A 1148 -15.41 -21.52 -2.64
N PRO A 1149 -15.62 -22.35 -3.67
CA PRO A 1149 -16.74 -23.27 -3.69
C PRO A 1149 -16.60 -24.35 -2.60
N ARG A 1150 -17.71 -24.70 -1.92
CA ARG A 1150 -17.77 -25.80 -0.95
C ARG A 1150 -17.80 -27.18 -1.59
#